data_AF-A0A1M3BMA7-F1
#
_entry.id   AF-A0A1M3BMA7-F1
#
_cell.length_a   1.000
_cell.length_b   1.000
_cell.length_c   1.000
_cell.angle_alpha   90.00
_cell.angle_beta   90.00
_cell.angle_gamma   90.00
#
_symmetry.space_group_name_H-M   'P 1'
#
loop_
_entity.id
_entity.type
_entity.pdbx_description
1 polymer ?
#
loop_
_entity_poly.entity_id
_entity_poly.type
_entity_poly.pdbx_seq_one_letter_code
_entity_poly.pdbx_strand_id
1 'polypeptide(L)'
;MAAPDETKTDAPETPPESAQTAREFQEETRAHRLAKLDALRARGIEPYPVRFDRDTTAAAIRAEFDAIAAGTDTGKVVHLAGRVMGERRHGGLDFADLQDETGKLQLIVTRGEVGGEGLHDFSDLDLGDWIGVEGTVVASDKGELSVRVDKFELLSKSLRALPDIRHGVTDAETRYRRRYLDLILDEPSRRVFQIRSAVISATRRTLLDKGFREVETPVLLDQAGGAAAKPFITHHNALDIDMTLRIALELNLKRLIVGGMNRVFEIGRVFRNEGVDTRHNPEFTLLEAYQAFGDYEDMMDLTEAIVEACCIEAIGTTVVTINGKEVDLKPPWRRATMAELIEENAAAKMHPSMPVAEARKIADERGVEYLDVWGSGKIMAEVYDDSSEHLLVEPTFVLDHPREVSPLARAHRDDPTLTERFELVVAGRELANAYSELNDPVDQAERFQKEADLQAGGDEEGEPVDNSYVEALEYGLPPTGGLGIGLDRLVMLISGAEAIRDVILFPTLRPEAGDGGDGSAPVASEGAPTAADFAAPGEDAGRSPERHQHEELDAPGASPLSAERRAASEGDLPAASPVSRRPKHLRWISWSAVLVAIFSLLPTATSIRFSLGHFSFVHGDDRSAGLIISVAIGIGILGIARGLSRGKRRAWGVGVVLFALAALVHLFRGPDPVAVVLSAAMLFALIWFRDDFRAHSDPGSLQQAAIFVPVYLLFVFLFTSITLFAERKHITPDLTFWGNVQTEFKGLVGFAGPYTYEHKVFHDFFETALLVLGILGLFTLLYLVFRTFVQADPPTPERRERAVEIVRRWGDDTLDYFALRRDKNYFFAADGESLIAYLYVRGTAMVAADPIGPPGNEARTLDEFLTYCAERGWRVAFFAVREADAPLYRERGMHPIYLGDEAILRLDTFTLDGAERKAVRAAVKHVEKDHTFELIAENEAAPELVAELNEISEEWRKGAPERGFTMELGEDVEGKNPDFVLAIARDRTSERVEGFLRFVPVYGDEPGYSLDLMRRRPTSANGMTEFLIARAAQALGARGFKRLSLNFAAWGRLLDSAEDAGLSGRLQRLMAKGLNPFFQIQSLRDFNQKFGPEWVPRSVVIDDASDLPRIAMLYAGVEGFLEVPVLNKVLEPPIRQRVEAP
;
A
#
# COMPACT_ATOMS: atom_id res chain seq x y z
N MET A 1 -7.27 55.29 -6.44
CA MET A 1 -6.93 55.81 -5.09
C MET A 1 -6.18 54.72 -4.34
N ALA A 2 -5.41 55.05 -3.31
CA ALA A 2 -4.45 54.13 -2.70
C ALA A 2 -5.11 52.85 -2.15
N ALA A 3 -4.46 51.71 -2.35
CA ALA A 3 -4.77 50.46 -1.67
C ALA A 3 -4.27 50.54 -0.21
N PRO A 4 -5.00 49.99 0.78
CA PRO A 4 -4.49 49.76 2.12
C PRO A 4 -3.64 48.48 2.17
N ASP A 5 -2.71 48.48 3.12
CA ASP A 5 -1.65 47.49 3.33
C ASP A 5 -2.16 46.25 4.11
N GLU A 6 -1.88 45.04 3.63
CA GLU A 6 -2.14 43.78 4.36
C GLU A 6 -0.82 43.09 4.75
N THR A 7 -0.30 43.45 5.93
CA THR A 7 0.72 42.65 6.62
C THR A 7 0.35 42.47 8.09
N LYS A 8 -0.27 41.32 8.39
CA LYS A 8 -0.27 40.72 9.73
C LYS A 8 -0.04 39.22 9.60
N THR A 9 1.17 38.80 9.94
CA THR A 9 1.54 37.40 10.10
C THR A 9 1.09 36.92 11.48
N ASP A 10 0.18 35.95 11.54
CA ASP A 10 -0.10 35.25 12.79
C ASP A 10 1.06 34.31 13.15
N ALA A 11 1.40 34.28 14.43
CA ALA A 11 2.44 33.41 14.98
C ALA A 11 1.87 31.99 15.21
N PRO A 12 2.71 30.93 15.30
CA PRO A 12 2.24 29.63 15.73
C PRO A 12 1.70 29.73 17.16
N GLU A 13 0.38 29.58 17.31
CA GLU A 13 -0.25 29.55 18.63
C GLU A 13 0.27 28.32 19.41
N THR A 14 0.89 28.57 20.56
CA THR A 14 0.93 27.57 21.63
C THR A 14 -0.48 27.02 21.84
N PRO A 15 -0.68 25.69 21.99
CA PRO A 15 -1.98 25.15 22.34
C PRO A 15 -2.47 25.92 23.57
N PRO A 16 -3.70 26.46 23.56
CA PRO A 16 -4.14 27.37 24.60
C PRO A 16 -4.01 26.69 25.96
N GLU A 17 -3.69 27.47 26.99
CA GLU A 17 -3.39 26.99 28.35
C GLU A 17 -4.48 26.05 28.90
N SER A 18 -5.72 26.22 28.42
CA SER A 18 -6.88 25.35 28.63
C SER A 18 -6.76 23.93 28.06
N ALA A 19 -6.15 23.73 26.88
CA ALA A 19 -6.06 22.44 26.20
C ALA A 19 -5.06 21.49 26.87
N GLN A 20 -3.91 22.01 27.32
CA GLN A 20 -2.96 21.23 28.12
C GLN A 20 -3.58 20.87 29.49
N THR A 21 -4.15 21.85 30.20
CA THR A 21 -4.86 21.64 31.47
C THR A 21 -5.98 20.60 31.35
N ALA A 22 -6.73 20.60 30.24
CA ALA A 22 -7.79 19.62 30.00
C ALA A 22 -7.27 18.19 29.74
N ARG A 23 -6.08 18.03 29.15
CA ARG A 23 -5.42 16.72 28.98
C ARG A 23 -4.89 16.19 30.30
N GLU A 24 -4.23 17.03 31.09
CA GLU A 24 -3.72 16.68 32.42
C GLU A 24 -4.86 16.24 33.34
N PHE A 25 -5.97 17.00 33.39
CA PHE A 25 -7.18 16.62 34.11
C PHE A 25 -7.77 15.27 33.65
N GLN A 26 -7.73 14.97 32.35
CA GLN A 26 -8.23 13.70 31.80
C GLN A 26 -7.35 12.51 32.17
N GLU A 27 -6.03 12.65 32.21
CA GLU A 27 -5.14 11.55 32.66
C GLU A 27 -5.14 11.40 34.19
N GLU A 28 -5.22 12.47 34.98
CA GLU A 28 -5.45 12.39 36.44
C GLU A 28 -6.78 11.66 36.75
N THR A 29 -7.86 12.07 36.09
CA THR A 29 -9.16 11.41 36.24
C THR A 29 -9.09 9.94 35.80
N ARG A 30 -8.34 9.64 34.74
CA ARG A 30 -8.16 8.26 34.26
C ARG A 30 -7.37 7.40 35.26
N ALA A 31 -6.32 7.94 35.88
CA ALA A 31 -5.58 7.25 36.94
C ALA A 31 -6.49 6.94 38.15
N HIS A 32 -7.31 7.90 38.58
CA HIS A 32 -8.29 7.69 39.65
C HIS A 32 -9.33 6.61 39.30
N ARG A 33 -9.87 6.62 38.08
CA ARG A 33 -10.84 5.61 37.62
C ARG A 33 -10.23 4.23 37.40
N LEU A 34 -8.93 4.13 37.09
CA LEU A 34 -8.17 2.87 37.09
C LEU A 34 -8.04 2.31 38.52
N ALA A 35 -7.73 3.13 39.52
CA ALA A 35 -7.68 2.68 40.91
C ALA A 35 -9.04 2.13 41.40
N LYS A 36 -10.16 2.76 40.99
CA LYS A 36 -11.52 2.21 41.21
C LYS A 36 -11.73 0.86 40.51
N LEU A 37 -11.30 0.74 39.25
CA LEU A 37 -11.41 -0.50 38.48
C LEU A 37 -10.71 -1.67 39.18
N ASP A 38 -9.51 -1.44 39.71
CA ASP A 38 -8.74 -2.48 40.40
C ASP A 38 -9.32 -2.80 41.80
N ALA A 39 -9.91 -1.81 42.48
CA ALA A 39 -10.66 -2.05 43.73
C ALA A 39 -11.93 -2.92 43.51
N LEU A 40 -12.65 -2.71 42.40
CA LEU A 40 -13.80 -3.55 42.02
C LEU A 40 -13.36 -5.01 41.75
N ARG A 41 -12.28 -5.19 40.98
CA ARG A 41 -11.67 -6.50 40.71
C ARG A 41 -11.21 -7.19 41.99
N ALA A 42 -10.59 -6.47 42.92
CA ALA A 42 -10.15 -7.00 44.20
C ALA A 42 -11.32 -7.49 45.09
N ARG A 43 -12.53 -6.92 44.92
CA ARG A 43 -13.77 -7.39 45.55
C ARG A 43 -14.43 -8.57 44.83
N GLY A 44 -13.89 -9.01 43.68
CA GLY A 44 -14.48 -10.06 42.85
C GLY A 44 -15.68 -9.60 42.01
N ILE A 45 -15.88 -8.28 41.86
CA ILE A 45 -16.87 -7.70 40.94
C ILE A 45 -16.24 -7.69 39.55
N GLU A 46 -16.94 -8.21 38.55
CA GLU A 46 -16.54 -8.12 37.14
C GLU A 46 -17.00 -6.75 36.59
N PRO A 47 -16.10 -5.81 36.28
CA PRO A 47 -16.46 -4.48 35.76
C PRO A 47 -16.83 -4.45 34.27
N TYR A 48 -16.64 -5.56 33.55
CA TYR A 48 -16.97 -5.69 32.13
C TYR A 48 -17.68 -7.04 31.84
N PRO A 49 -18.88 -7.28 32.42
CA PRO A 49 -19.61 -8.53 32.25
C PRO A 49 -20.03 -8.78 30.79
N VAL A 50 -20.08 -10.06 30.41
CA VAL A 50 -20.32 -10.50 29.02
C VAL A 50 -21.76 -10.25 28.55
N ARG A 51 -22.73 -10.17 29.47
CA ARG A 51 -24.17 -10.08 29.15
C ARG A 51 -24.96 -9.43 30.28
N PHE A 52 -25.94 -8.61 29.91
CA PHE A 52 -27.04 -8.18 30.77
C PHE A 52 -28.35 -8.31 29.98
N ASP A 53 -29.40 -8.83 30.61
CA ASP A 53 -30.70 -9.06 29.99
C ASP A 53 -31.67 -7.91 30.31
N ARG A 54 -31.80 -6.94 29.38
CA ARG A 54 -32.82 -5.88 29.43
C ARG A 54 -34.15 -6.35 28.83
N ASP A 55 -35.27 -5.87 29.36
CA ASP A 55 -36.61 -6.14 28.86
C ASP A 55 -37.33 -4.91 28.26
N THR A 56 -36.78 -3.70 28.45
CA THR A 56 -37.40 -2.44 27.99
C THR A 56 -36.36 -1.34 27.68
N THR A 57 -36.85 -0.16 27.27
CA THR A 57 -36.08 1.06 26.98
C THR A 57 -36.68 2.29 27.65
N ALA A 58 -35.91 3.37 27.77
CA ALA A 58 -36.33 4.63 28.37
C ALA A 58 -37.56 5.23 27.65
N ALA A 59 -37.58 5.22 26.31
CA ALA A 59 -38.71 5.71 25.54
C ALA A 59 -39.95 4.81 25.65
N ALA A 60 -39.79 3.48 25.77
CA ALA A 60 -40.91 2.58 25.98
C ALA A 60 -41.57 2.82 27.35
N ILE A 61 -40.76 2.97 28.42
CA ILE A 61 -41.26 3.34 29.75
C ILE A 61 -41.97 4.69 29.71
N ARG A 62 -41.40 5.71 29.04
CA ARG A 62 -42.08 7.01 28.88
C ARG A 62 -43.40 6.86 28.13
N ALA A 63 -43.43 6.18 26.97
CA ALA A 63 -44.66 6.00 26.19
C ALA A 63 -45.78 5.25 26.94
N GLU A 64 -45.45 4.30 27.83
CA GLU A 64 -46.43 3.56 28.63
C GLU A 64 -46.89 4.33 29.89
N PHE A 65 -46.02 5.15 30.50
CA PHE A 65 -46.23 5.71 31.85
C PHE A 65 -46.18 7.25 31.96
N ASP A 66 -46.07 8.03 30.88
CA ASP A 66 -45.93 9.51 30.91
C ASP A 66 -47.01 10.24 31.74
N ALA A 67 -48.21 9.64 31.83
CA ALA A 67 -49.39 10.25 32.44
C ALA A 67 -49.70 9.79 33.89
N ILE A 68 -48.80 9.07 34.57
CA ILE A 68 -49.02 8.66 35.97
C ILE A 68 -48.89 9.86 36.93
N ALA A 69 -49.69 9.89 38.00
CA ALA A 69 -49.71 11.02 38.93
C ALA A 69 -48.45 11.06 39.82
N ALA A 70 -48.04 12.25 40.28
CA ALA A 70 -46.91 12.41 41.20
C ALA A 70 -47.07 11.55 42.47
N GLY A 71 -45.99 10.88 42.90
CA GLY A 71 -45.99 9.93 44.01
C GLY A 71 -46.65 8.57 43.70
N THR A 72 -47.03 8.29 42.45
CA THR A 72 -47.59 6.98 42.06
C THR A 72 -46.51 5.92 41.99
N ASP A 73 -46.77 4.79 42.65
CA ASP A 73 -46.05 3.53 42.44
C ASP A 73 -46.90 2.63 41.52
N THR A 74 -46.30 2.14 40.43
CA THR A 74 -47.03 1.29 39.46
C THR A 74 -46.96 -0.20 39.79
N GLY A 75 -46.02 -0.62 40.64
CA GLY A 75 -45.68 -2.03 40.85
C GLY A 75 -45.08 -2.75 39.62
N LYS A 76 -44.83 -2.04 38.51
CA LYS A 76 -44.24 -2.60 37.29
C LYS A 76 -42.72 -2.67 37.43
N VAL A 77 -42.20 -3.87 37.63
CA VAL A 77 -40.75 -4.15 37.57
C VAL A 77 -40.27 -4.16 36.11
N VAL A 78 -39.09 -3.61 35.87
CA VAL A 78 -38.41 -3.48 34.57
C VAL A 78 -36.91 -3.74 34.70
N HIS A 79 -36.30 -4.21 33.61
CA HIS A 79 -34.86 -4.35 33.45
C HIS A 79 -34.39 -3.46 32.30
N LEU A 80 -33.60 -2.43 32.62
CA LEU A 80 -33.06 -1.48 31.64
C LEU A 80 -31.56 -1.29 31.84
N ALA A 81 -30.88 -0.90 30.77
CA ALA A 81 -29.44 -0.66 30.77
C ALA A 81 -29.12 0.62 29.99
N GLY A 82 -28.15 1.38 30.48
CA GLY A 82 -27.79 2.67 29.90
C GLY A 82 -26.52 3.25 30.52
N ARG A 83 -26.14 4.43 30.02
CA ARG A 83 -25.01 5.21 30.51
C ARG A 83 -25.45 6.18 31.60
N VAL A 84 -24.68 6.32 32.67
CA VAL A 84 -24.90 7.33 33.72
C VAL A 84 -24.47 8.70 33.21
N MET A 85 -25.43 9.62 33.05
CA MET A 85 -25.23 10.96 32.45
C MET A 85 -25.37 12.10 33.46
N GLY A 86 -25.95 11.83 34.64
CA GLY A 86 -26.09 12.78 35.73
C GLY A 86 -26.26 12.03 37.05
N GLU A 87 -25.87 12.66 38.16
CA GLU A 87 -25.94 12.07 39.50
C GLU A 87 -26.18 13.16 40.56
N ARG A 88 -26.97 12.86 41.60
CA ARG A 88 -27.36 13.79 42.67
C ARG A 88 -27.47 13.02 43.99
N ARG A 89 -26.56 13.28 44.94
CA ARG A 89 -26.45 12.50 46.19
C ARG A 89 -27.08 13.20 47.39
N HIS A 90 -27.87 12.47 48.18
CA HIS A 90 -28.47 12.95 49.43
C HIS A 90 -28.26 11.99 50.62
N GLY A 91 -27.27 11.10 50.53
CA GLY A 91 -26.67 10.36 51.65
C GLY A 91 -27.45 9.14 52.16
N GLY A 92 -28.78 9.15 52.03
CA GLY A 92 -29.65 7.97 52.16
C GLY A 92 -30.54 7.71 50.93
N LEU A 93 -30.47 8.62 49.96
CA LEU A 93 -31.24 8.69 48.73
C LEU A 93 -30.35 9.37 47.69
N ASP A 94 -30.07 8.69 46.59
CA ASP A 94 -29.34 9.23 45.45
C ASP A 94 -30.22 9.15 44.19
N PHE A 95 -30.02 10.08 43.25
CA PHE A 95 -30.67 10.06 41.94
C PHE A 95 -29.60 9.99 40.85
N ALA A 96 -29.91 9.30 39.75
CA ALA A 96 -29.08 9.34 38.55
C ALA A 96 -29.93 9.51 37.29
N ASP A 97 -29.34 10.07 36.24
CA ASP A 97 -29.97 10.15 34.92
C ASP A 97 -29.35 9.07 34.03
N LEU A 98 -30.13 8.04 33.70
CA LEU A 98 -29.72 6.94 32.84
C LEU A 98 -30.11 7.23 31.38
N GLN A 99 -29.16 7.11 30.45
CA GLN A 99 -29.40 7.33 29.02
C GLN A 99 -29.17 6.04 28.23
N ASP A 100 -30.17 5.60 27.47
CA ASP A 100 -30.04 4.52 26.48
C ASP A 100 -30.07 5.09 25.04
N GLU A 101 -30.23 4.21 24.04
CA GLU A 101 -30.33 4.62 22.63
C GLU A 101 -31.60 5.42 22.29
N THR A 102 -32.61 5.36 23.15
CA THR A 102 -33.96 5.91 22.92
C THR A 102 -34.24 7.19 23.72
N GLY A 103 -33.53 7.43 24.82
CA GLY A 103 -33.70 8.66 25.61
C GLY A 103 -33.10 8.60 27.01
N LYS A 104 -33.55 9.50 27.88
CA LYS A 104 -33.13 9.63 29.29
C LYS A 104 -34.26 9.27 30.26
N LEU A 105 -33.94 8.57 31.34
CA LEU A 105 -34.86 8.24 32.43
C LEU A 105 -34.19 8.44 33.79
N GLN A 106 -34.94 8.92 34.78
CA GLN A 106 -34.41 9.10 36.14
C GLN A 106 -34.39 7.76 36.91
N LEU A 107 -33.33 7.55 37.67
CA LEU A 107 -33.21 6.49 38.68
C LEU A 107 -33.35 7.10 40.07
N ILE A 108 -34.03 6.38 40.97
CA ILE A 108 -34.15 6.69 42.40
C ILE A 108 -33.52 5.52 43.15
N VAL A 109 -32.47 5.77 43.94
CA VAL A 109 -31.71 4.74 44.66
C VAL A 109 -31.69 5.08 46.15
N THR A 110 -32.18 4.18 46.98
CA THR A 110 -32.43 4.44 48.40
C THR A 110 -31.87 3.33 49.29
N ARG A 111 -31.39 3.72 50.47
CA ARG A 111 -30.74 2.77 51.41
C ARG A 111 -31.66 1.65 51.89
N GLY A 112 -32.99 1.84 51.85
CA GLY A 112 -33.96 0.82 52.25
C GLY A 112 -34.02 -0.37 51.29
N GLU A 113 -33.79 -0.10 50.00
CA GLU A 113 -33.97 -0.99 48.87
C GLU A 113 -32.65 -1.68 48.51
N VAL A 114 -31.61 -0.92 48.14
CA VAL A 114 -30.28 -1.47 47.77
C VAL A 114 -29.35 -1.76 48.97
N GLY A 115 -29.78 -1.41 50.18
CA GLY A 115 -28.98 -1.56 51.40
C GLY A 115 -27.86 -0.53 51.55
N GLY A 116 -27.05 -0.67 52.61
CA GLY A 116 -25.97 0.27 52.93
C GLY A 116 -24.75 0.16 52.01
N GLU A 117 -24.31 -1.06 51.70
CA GLU A 117 -23.19 -1.32 50.79
C GLU A 117 -23.58 -1.05 49.33
N GLY A 118 -24.77 -1.49 48.90
CA GLY A 118 -25.27 -1.20 47.55
C GLY A 118 -25.46 0.28 47.28
N LEU A 119 -25.93 1.08 48.25
CA LEU A 119 -25.97 2.53 48.08
C LEU A 119 -24.56 3.13 47.98
N HIS A 120 -23.61 2.68 48.80
CA HIS A 120 -22.21 3.14 48.70
C HIS A 120 -21.60 2.83 47.33
N ASP A 121 -21.81 1.62 46.81
CA ASP A 121 -21.29 1.20 45.50
C ASP A 121 -21.96 1.97 44.36
N PHE A 122 -23.25 2.30 44.49
CA PHE A 122 -23.94 3.18 43.54
C PHE A 122 -23.37 4.60 43.58
N SER A 123 -23.13 5.14 44.78
CA SER A 123 -22.44 6.43 44.97
C SER A 123 -20.96 6.40 44.54
N ASP A 124 -20.35 5.26 44.23
CA ASP A 124 -18.98 5.20 43.71
C ASP A 124 -18.91 5.02 42.18
N LEU A 125 -20.06 4.94 41.49
CA LEU A 125 -20.13 5.07 40.05
C LEU A 125 -19.61 6.45 39.60
N ASP A 126 -19.09 6.52 38.36
CA ASP A 126 -18.69 7.78 37.75
C ASP A 126 -19.51 8.07 36.49
N LEU A 127 -19.70 9.36 36.17
CA LEU A 127 -20.33 9.79 34.93
C LEU A 127 -19.64 9.16 33.71
N GLY A 128 -20.44 8.58 32.84
CA GLY A 128 -20.02 7.81 31.67
C GLY A 128 -20.00 6.29 31.86
N ASP A 129 -20.08 5.75 33.08
CA ASP A 129 -20.21 4.31 33.30
C ASP A 129 -21.51 3.76 32.69
N TRP A 130 -21.48 2.52 32.21
CA TRP A 130 -22.69 1.76 31.85
C TRP A 130 -23.15 0.93 33.02
N ILE A 131 -24.44 0.99 33.33
CA ILE A 131 -25.09 0.15 34.34
C ILE A 131 -26.34 -0.52 33.79
N GLY A 132 -26.62 -1.71 34.31
CA GLY A 132 -27.91 -2.39 34.22
C GLY A 132 -28.64 -2.22 35.54
N VAL A 133 -29.94 -2.00 35.50
CA VAL A 133 -30.78 -1.83 36.69
C VAL A 133 -32.05 -2.68 36.59
N GLU A 134 -32.41 -3.27 37.72
CA GLU A 134 -33.69 -3.92 38.00
C GLU A 134 -34.42 -3.02 39.01
N GLY A 135 -35.66 -2.65 38.70
CA GLY A 135 -36.40 -1.73 39.56
C GLY A 135 -37.85 -1.53 39.17
N THR A 136 -38.59 -0.81 40.02
CA THR A 136 -40.01 -0.53 39.84
C THR A 136 -40.26 0.85 39.22
N VAL A 137 -41.11 0.94 38.19
CA VAL A 137 -41.51 2.22 37.58
C VAL A 137 -42.39 3.03 38.54
N VAL A 138 -42.02 4.28 38.77
CA VAL A 138 -42.70 5.20 39.71
C VAL A 138 -42.70 6.64 39.17
N ALA A 139 -43.59 7.49 39.66
CA ALA A 139 -43.41 8.94 39.58
C ALA A 139 -42.98 9.49 40.93
N SER A 140 -41.92 10.31 40.93
CA SER A 140 -41.47 11.01 42.12
C SER A 140 -42.54 11.97 42.69
N ASP A 141 -42.35 12.46 43.91
CA ASP A 141 -43.23 13.48 44.53
C ASP A 141 -43.36 14.77 43.70
N LYS A 142 -42.43 15.01 42.77
CA LYS A 142 -42.44 16.14 41.84
C LYS A 142 -43.06 15.82 40.47
N GLY A 143 -43.46 14.57 40.24
CA GLY A 143 -44.03 14.11 38.97
C GLY A 143 -43.02 13.57 37.94
N GLU A 144 -41.71 13.65 38.16
CA GLU A 144 -40.73 13.08 37.23
C GLU A 144 -40.83 11.54 37.23
N LEU A 145 -41.03 10.97 36.04
CA LEU A 145 -41.07 9.53 35.79
C LEU A 145 -39.69 8.92 36.03
N SER A 146 -39.64 7.89 36.86
CA SER A 146 -38.42 7.30 37.38
C SER A 146 -38.51 5.78 37.51
N VAL A 147 -37.36 5.12 37.65
CA VAL A 147 -37.27 3.75 38.17
C VAL A 147 -36.67 3.79 39.57
N ARG A 148 -37.40 3.29 40.56
CA ARG A 148 -36.85 3.04 41.91
C ARG A 148 -36.07 1.73 41.83
N VAL A 149 -34.75 1.81 42.05
CA VAL A 149 -33.81 0.72 41.82
C VAL A 149 -33.83 -0.25 43.00
N ASP A 150 -34.13 -1.51 42.70
CA ASP A 150 -34.09 -2.62 43.64
C ASP A 150 -32.70 -3.32 43.59
N LYS A 151 -32.08 -3.37 42.40
CA LYS A 151 -30.71 -3.88 42.18
C LYS A 151 -30.05 -3.19 40.97
N PHE A 152 -28.73 -3.04 41.00
CA PHE A 152 -27.95 -2.62 39.82
C PHE A 152 -26.70 -3.48 39.61
N GLU A 153 -26.13 -3.39 38.42
CA GLU A 153 -24.89 -4.07 38.00
C GLU A 153 -24.05 -3.13 37.12
N LEU A 154 -22.73 -3.08 37.34
CA LEU A 154 -21.81 -2.33 36.48
C LEU A 154 -21.52 -3.13 35.21
N LEU A 155 -21.83 -2.57 34.04
CA LEU A 155 -21.66 -3.23 32.74
C LEU A 155 -20.40 -2.78 32.00
N SER A 156 -19.96 -1.54 32.22
CA SER A 156 -18.71 -1.05 31.65
C SER A 156 -18.20 0.17 32.40
N LYS A 157 -17.05 0.05 33.06
CA LYS A 157 -16.37 1.19 33.69
C LYS A 157 -15.79 2.14 32.62
N SER A 158 -16.22 3.39 32.63
CA SER A 158 -15.67 4.45 31.76
C SER A 158 -14.40 5.02 32.36
N LEU A 159 -13.24 4.70 31.78
CA LEU A 159 -11.94 5.17 32.27
C LEU A 159 -11.61 6.62 31.93
N ARG A 160 -12.29 7.24 30.97
CA ARG A 160 -12.17 8.68 30.67
C ARG A 160 -13.41 9.43 31.16
N ALA A 161 -13.24 10.70 31.55
CA ALA A 161 -14.37 11.56 31.84
C ALA A 161 -15.04 12.01 30.54
N LEU A 162 -16.36 12.08 30.54
CA LEU A 162 -17.09 12.75 29.46
C LEU A 162 -16.70 14.24 29.42
N PRO A 163 -16.69 14.88 28.24
CA PRO A 163 -16.67 16.34 28.10
C PRO A 163 -17.85 17.02 28.82
N ASP A 164 -17.90 18.35 28.78
CA ASP A 164 -18.98 19.12 29.42
C ASP A 164 -20.37 18.68 28.93
N ILE A 165 -21.09 17.99 29.82
CA ILE A 165 -22.41 17.39 29.53
C ILE A 165 -23.49 18.47 29.35
N ARG A 166 -23.26 19.71 29.80
CA ARG A 166 -24.22 20.81 29.69
C ARG A 166 -24.13 21.53 28.34
N HIS A 167 -22.93 21.70 27.81
CA HIS A 167 -22.68 22.43 26.57
C HIS A 167 -22.37 21.52 25.37
N GLY A 168 -22.11 20.23 25.62
CA GLY A 168 -21.79 19.26 24.57
C GLY A 168 -20.37 19.44 24.02
N VAL A 169 -20.11 18.87 22.83
CA VAL A 169 -18.90 19.14 22.06
C VAL A 169 -19.23 20.24 21.05
N THR A 170 -18.83 21.47 21.34
CA THR A 170 -19.11 22.63 20.47
C THR A 170 -18.13 22.77 19.31
N ASP A 171 -16.89 22.28 19.47
CA ASP A 171 -15.88 22.29 18.40
C ASP A 171 -16.20 21.25 17.32
N ALA A 172 -16.37 21.73 16.08
CA ALA A 172 -16.73 20.91 14.94
C ALA A 172 -15.66 19.84 14.63
N GLU A 173 -14.37 20.16 14.77
CA GLU A 173 -13.30 19.20 14.49
C GLU A 173 -13.31 18.06 15.51
N THR A 174 -13.43 18.38 16.81
CA THR A 174 -13.57 17.38 17.87
C THR A 174 -14.81 16.51 17.70
N ARG A 175 -15.97 17.07 17.24
CA ARG A 175 -17.16 16.26 16.91
C ARG A 175 -16.84 15.21 15.84
N TYR A 176 -16.19 15.60 14.75
CA TYR A 176 -15.86 14.69 13.65
C TYR A 176 -14.81 13.64 14.06
N ARG A 177 -13.73 14.05 14.75
CA ARG A 177 -12.67 13.13 15.22
C ARG A 177 -13.17 12.16 16.30
N ARG A 178 -14.07 12.62 17.17
CA ARG A 178 -14.60 11.85 18.30
C ARG A 178 -16.10 11.69 18.19
N ARG A 179 -16.58 11.21 17.04
CA ARG A 179 -18.02 10.99 16.77
C ARG A 179 -18.74 10.20 17.86
N TYR A 180 -18.05 9.29 18.52
CA TYR A 180 -18.61 8.54 19.66
C TYR A 180 -18.94 9.41 20.88
N LEU A 181 -18.22 10.51 21.14
CA LEU A 181 -18.56 11.49 22.20
C LEU A 181 -19.69 12.41 21.75
N ASP A 182 -19.63 12.87 20.50
CA ASP A 182 -20.68 13.65 19.85
C ASP A 182 -22.04 12.91 19.92
N LEU A 183 -22.11 11.66 19.46
CA LEU A 183 -23.31 10.82 19.55
C LEU A 183 -23.78 10.51 20.98
N ILE A 184 -22.92 10.61 22.00
CA ILE A 184 -23.35 10.47 23.41
C ILE A 184 -24.04 11.75 23.88
N LEU A 185 -23.43 12.91 23.60
CA LEU A 185 -23.81 14.20 24.17
C LEU A 185 -24.87 14.95 23.35
N ASP A 186 -24.84 14.84 22.02
CA ASP A 186 -25.67 15.61 21.10
C ASP A 186 -26.79 14.76 20.47
N GLU A 187 -28.03 15.12 20.78
CA GLU A 187 -29.22 14.46 20.24
C GLU A 187 -29.54 14.87 18.79
N PRO A 188 -29.40 16.15 18.37
CA PRO A 188 -29.45 16.54 16.96
C PRO A 188 -28.54 15.70 16.06
N SER A 189 -27.28 15.48 16.44
CA SER A 189 -26.35 14.65 15.65
C SER A 189 -26.82 13.19 15.55
N ARG A 190 -27.35 12.59 16.62
CA ARG A 190 -28.01 11.27 16.52
C ARG A 190 -29.19 11.30 15.53
N ARG A 191 -29.99 12.36 15.54
CA ARG A 191 -31.15 12.53 14.66
C ARG A 191 -30.75 12.63 13.19
N VAL A 192 -29.64 13.29 12.85
CA VAL A 192 -29.08 13.32 11.48
C VAL A 192 -28.78 11.91 10.97
N PHE A 193 -28.18 11.04 11.79
CA PHE A 193 -27.89 9.65 11.36
C PHE A 193 -29.13 8.74 11.32
N GLN A 194 -30.15 9.02 12.12
CA GLN A 194 -31.48 8.40 11.95
C GLN A 194 -32.12 8.81 10.62
N ILE A 195 -32.06 10.10 10.26
CA ILE A 195 -32.50 10.61 8.95
C ILE A 195 -31.73 9.92 7.83
N ARG A 196 -30.39 9.80 7.92
CA ARG A 196 -29.58 9.05 6.95
C ARG A 196 -30.09 7.61 6.74
N SER A 197 -30.35 6.89 7.83
CA SER A 197 -30.86 5.51 7.76
C SER A 197 -32.26 5.44 7.14
N ALA A 198 -33.13 6.40 7.47
CA ALA A 198 -34.48 6.52 6.91
C ALA A 198 -34.45 6.81 5.40
N VAL A 199 -33.65 7.78 4.95
CA VAL A 199 -33.47 8.14 3.54
C VAL A 199 -33.01 6.94 2.72
N ILE A 200 -31.93 6.26 3.12
CA ILE A 200 -31.42 5.08 2.40
C ILE A 200 -32.49 3.96 2.35
N SER A 201 -33.24 3.76 3.43
CA SER A 201 -34.30 2.75 3.50
C SER A 201 -35.50 3.10 2.60
N ALA A 202 -35.90 4.37 2.58
CA ALA A 202 -36.96 4.88 1.72
C ALA A 202 -36.58 4.78 0.24
N THR A 203 -35.36 5.20 -0.14
CA THR A 203 -34.81 5.06 -1.49
C THR A 203 -34.92 3.62 -2.00
N ARG A 204 -34.45 2.64 -1.20
CA ARG A 204 -34.56 1.21 -1.55
C ARG A 204 -36.01 0.78 -1.77
N ARG A 205 -36.91 1.10 -0.84
CA ARG A 205 -38.33 0.69 -0.96
C ARG A 205 -38.99 1.30 -2.20
N THR A 206 -38.81 2.60 -2.45
CA THR A 206 -39.35 3.28 -3.64
C THR A 206 -38.88 2.63 -4.94
N LEU A 207 -37.61 2.23 -5.04
CA LEU A 207 -37.05 1.55 -6.21
C LEU A 207 -37.57 0.11 -6.36
N LEU A 208 -37.63 -0.65 -5.26
CA LEU A 208 -38.15 -2.02 -5.24
C LEU A 208 -39.65 -2.06 -5.60
N ASP A 209 -40.45 -1.13 -5.07
CA ASP A 209 -41.89 -1.00 -5.38
C ASP A 209 -42.12 -0.59 -6.84
N LYS A 210 -41.20 0.20 -7.44
CA LYS A 210 -41.16 0.50 -8.89
C LYS A 210 -40.54 -0.63 -9.73
N GLY A 211 -40.18 -1.76 -9.13
CA GLY A 211 -39.72 -2.97 -9.82
C GLY A 211 -38.25 -2.97 -10.26
N PHE A 212 -37.42 -2.07 -9.72
CA PHE A 212 -35.97 -2.13 -9.89
C PHE A 212 -35.37 -3.24 -9.03
N ARG A 213 -34.20 -3.76 -9.45
CA ARG A 213 -33.44 -4.78 -8.71
C ARG A 213 -32.16 -4.17 -8.15
N GLU A 214 -31.95 -4.32 -6.84
CA GLU A 214 -30.67 -3.98 -6.22
C GLU A 214 -29.60 -4.98 -6.69
N VAL A 215 -28.44 -4.47 -7.08
CA VAL A 215 -27.28 -5.24 -7.56
C VAL A 215 -25.99 -4.70 -6.94
N GLU A 216 -24.92 -5.49 -6.99
CA GLU A 216 -23.58 -5.07 -6.58
C GLU A 216 -22.61 -5.23 -7.77
N THR A 217 -21.99 -4.12 -8.18
CA THR A 217 -20.98 -4.07 -9.25
C THR A 217 -19.55 -4.01 -8.67
N PRO A 218 -18.50 -4.31 -9.45
CA PRO A 218 -17.13 -4.30 -8.94
C PRO A 218 -16.69 -2.94 -8.38
N VAL A 219 -16.14 -2.94 -7.17
CA VAL A 219 -15.53 -1.75 -6.53
C VAL A 219 -14.11 -1.49 -7.04
N LEU A 220 -13.39 -2.57 -7.35
CA LEU A 220 -12.07 -2.56 -7.98
C LEU A 220 -12.24 -2.83 -9.47
N LEU A 221 -11.77 -1.91 -10.29
CA LEU A 221 -11.78 -1.97 -11.75
C LEU A 221 -10.34 -2.07 -12.27
N ASP A 222 -10.17 -2.57 -13.48
CA ASP A 222 -8.92 -2.45 -14.24
C ASP A 222 -8.71 -1.01 -14.75
N GLN A 223 -9.80 -0.34 -15.12
CA GLN A 223 -9.84 1.05 -15.58
C GLN A 223 -11.04 1.78 -14.96
N ALA A 224 -10.83 3.01 -14.48
CA ALA A 224 -11.94 3.86 -14.02
C ALA A 224 -12.57 4.61 -15.20
N GLY A 225 -13.89 4.79 -15.15
CA GLY A 225 -14.68 5.52 -16.14
C GLY A 225 -16.14 5.66 -15.68
N GLY A 226 -16.97 6.34 -16.48
CA GLY A 226 -18.36 6.66 -16.12
C GLY A 226 -18.54 7.95 -15.32
N ALA A 227 -17.46 8.72 -15.16
CA ALA A 227 -17.44 10.09 -14.67
C ALA A 227 -16.07 10.72 -14.98
N ALA A 228 -16.05 12.04 -15.23
CA ALA A 228 -14.83 12.83 -15.20
C ALA A 228 -14.41 13.04 -13.73
N ALA A 229 -13.47 12.22 -13.24
CA ALA A 229 -12.98 12.25 -11.85
C ALA A 229 -11.67 11.48 -11.70
N LYS A 230 -10.81 11.94 -10.79
CA LYS A 230 -9.51 11.32 -10.53
C LYS A 230 -9.67 10.04 -9.68
N PRO A 231 -9.23 8.85 -10.14
CA PRO A 231 -9.39 7.63 -9.36
C PRO A 231 -8.32 7.49 -8.26
N PHE A 232 -8.64 6.67 -7.25
CA PHE A 232 -7.62 6.06 -6.39
C PHE A 232 -7.05 4.80 -7.05
N ILE A 233 -5.73 4.66 -7.05
CA ILE A 233 -5.01 3.51 -7.63
C ILE A 233 -4.52 2.59 -6.51
N THR A 234 -4.66 1.28 -6.70
CA THR A 234 -4.20 0.21 -5.81
C THR A 234 -3.64 -0.96 -6.61
N HIS A 235 -3.16 -2.02 -5.95
CA HIS A 235 -2.48 -3.14 -6.61
C HIS A 235 -3.00 -4.51 -6.12
N HIS A 236 -3.32 -5.41 -7.04
CA HIS A 236 -3.85 -6.75 -6.75
C HIS A 236 -2.73 -7.82 -6.75
N ASN A 237 -2.08 -7.96 -5.59
CA ASN A 237 -0.90 -8.81 -5.35
C ASN A 237 -0.90 -10.22 -5.98
N ALA A 238 -2.05 -10.91 -6.05
CA ALA A 238 -2.13 -12.28 -6.56
C ALA A 238 -2.31 -12.39 -8.09
N LEU A 239 -2.67 -11.27 -8.74
CA LEU A 239 -2.80 -11.17 -10.20
C LEU A 239 -1.66 -10.36 -10.83
N ASP A 240 -0.88 -9.62 -10.01
CA ASP A 240 0.24 -8.77 -10.45
C ASP A 240 -0.22 -7.67 -11.44
N ILE A 241 -1.39 -7.06 -11.13
CA ILE A 241 -2.01 -5.96 -11.89
C ILE A 241 -2.36 -4.80 -10.96
N ASP A 242 -2.25 -3.59 -11.48
CA ASP A 242 -2.82 -2.41 -10.85
C ASP A 242 -4.34 -2.37 -11.08
N MET A 243 -5.07 -1.75 -10.16
CA MET A 243 -6.52 -1.61 -10.19
C MET A 243 -6.91 -0.22 -9.68
N THR A 244 -8.02 0.32 -10.17
CA THR A 244 -8.61 1.57 -9.69
C THR A 244 -9.81 1.29 -8.79
N LEU A 245 -10.03 2.14 -7.78
CA LEU A 245 -11.34 2.22 -7.13
C LEU A 245 -12.30 2.98 -8.06
N ARG A 246 -13.55 2.50 -8.14
CA ARG A 246 -14.57 3.08 -9.02
C ARG A 246 -14.95 4.52 -8.64
N ILE A 247 -15.09 5.37 -9.66
CA ILE A 247 -15.49 6.79 -9.59
C ILE A 247 -16.99 7.02 -9.84
N ALA A 248 -17.66 6.03 -10.41
CA ALA A 248 -19.09 5.90 -10.71
C ALA A 248 -19.51 4.41 -10.65
N LEU A 249 -20.81 4.11 -10.78
CA LEU A 249 -21.36 2.75 -10.89
C LEU A 249 -21.75 2.41 -12.35
N GLU A 250 -21.82 3.44 -13.21
CA GLU A 250 -22.53 3.49 -14.48
C GLU A 250 -22.18 2.36 -15.46
N LEU A 251 -20.90 2.27 -15.85
CA LEU A 251 -20.49 1.43 -16.97
C LEU A 251 -20.76 -0.06 -16.70
N ASN A 252 -20.86 -0.47 -15.43
CA ASN A 252 -21.22 -1.83 -15.05
C ASN A 252 -22.74 -2.03 -15.00
N LEU A 253 -23.51 -1.05 -14.51
CA LEU A 253 -24.97 -1.11 -14.50
C LEU A 253 -25.53 -1.16 -15.93
N LYS A 254 -24.96 -0.37 -16.86
CA LYS A 254 -25.30 -0.45 -18.30
C LYS A 254 -25.01 -1.81 -18.93
N ARG A 255 -23.89 -2.46 -18.57
CA ARG A 255 -23.59 -3.84 -19.00
C ARG A 255 -24.68 -4.84 -18.53
N LEU A 256 -25.31 -4.62 -17.38
CA LEU A 256 -26.47 -5.43 -16.94
C LEU A 256 -27.73 -5.17 -17.76
N ILE A 257 -27.97 -3.93 -18.21
CA ILE A 257 -29.07 -3.61 -19.13
C ILE A 257 -28.87 -4.34 -20.48
N VAL A 258 -27.67 -4.31 -21.05
CA VAL A 258 -27.29 -5.12 -22.24
C VAL A 258 -27.54 -6.61 -21.98
N GLY A 259 -27.22 -7.10 -20.78
CA GLY A 259 -27.52 -8.46 -20.32
C GLY A 259 -29.02 -8.79 -20.15
N GLY A 260 -29.93 -7.84 -20.41
CA GLY A 260 -31.39 -8.02 -20.34
C GLY A 260 -32.02 -7.74 -18.97
N MET A 261 -31.29 -7.12 -18.03
CA MET A 261 -31.85 -6.72 -16.73
C MET A 261 -32.54 -5.36 -16.83
N ASN A 262 -33.78 -5.32 -17.32
CA ASN A 262 -34.49 -4.08 -17.69
C ASN A 262 -34.55 -2.94 -16.63
N ARG A 263 -34.42 -3.22 -15.33
CA ARG A 263 -34.40 -2.21 -14.25
C ARG A 263 -33.45 -2.63 -13.14
N VAL A 264 -32.35 -1.91 -12.98
CA VAL A 264 -31.32 -2.17 -11.96
C VAL A 264 -30.96 -0.91 -11.20
N PHE A 265 -30.54 -1.05 -9.95
CA PHE A 265 -29.93 0.03 -9.19
C PHE A 265 -28.86 -0.48 -8.24
N GLU A 266 -27.92 0.37 -7.87
CA GLU A 266 -26.98 0.12 -6.79
C GLU A 266 -26.91 1.36 -5.87
N ILE A 267 -26.91 1.14 -4.55
CA ILE A 267 -26.55 2.16 -3.56
C ILE A 267 -25.15 1.82 -3.06
N GLY A 268 -24.14 2.41 -3.71
CA GLY A 268 -22.75 2.04 -3.59
C GLY A 268 -21.88 3.14 -3.00
N ARG A 269 -20.70 2.76 -2.47
CA ARG A 269 -19.59 3.70 -2.25
C ARG A 269 -18.88 3.94 -3.57
N VAL A 270 -18.62 5.20 -3.92
CA VAL A 270 -17.71 5.63 -4.98
C VAL A 270 -16.56 6.40 -4.36
N PHE A 271 -15.42 6.45 -5.05
CA PHE A 271 -14.16 6.95 -4.53
C PHE A 271 -13.52 7.90 -5.53
N ARG A 272 -13.39 9.18 -5.16
CA ARG A 272 -12.81 10.23 -5.99
C ARG A 272 -11.65 10.91 -5.27
N ASN A 273 -10.50 10.95 -5.91
CA ASN A 273 -9.23 11.39 -5.35
C ASN A 273 -9.07 12.92 -5.47
N GLU A 274 -10.02 13.62 -4.84
CA GLU A 274 -10.29 15.06 -4.96
C GLU A 274 -10.17 15.75 -3.59
N GLY A 275 -10.34 17.08 -3.57
CA GLY A 275 -10.30 17.88 -2.33
C GLY A 275 -11.44 17.57 -1.36
N VAL A 276 -11.18 17.75 -0.05
CA VAL A 276 -12.22 17.65 1.00
C VAL A 276 -12.70 19.04 1.39
N ASP A 277 -13.98 19.35 1.16
CA ASP A 277 -14.59 20.64 1.49
C ASP A 277 -15.87 20.45 2.34
N THR A 278 -16.88 21.31 2.17
CA THR A 278 -18.20 21.23 2.83
C THR A 278 -19.22 20.36 2.07
N ARG A 279 -18.93 19.96 0.83
CA ARG A 279 -19.80 19.21 -0.10
C ARG A 279 -19.15 17.91 -0.61
N HIS A 280 -17.82 17.84 -0.60
CA HIS A 280 -17.03 16.74 -1.12
C HIS A 280 -16.30 16.00 0.01
N ASN A 281 -16.42 14.66 -0.01
CA ASN A 281 -15.64 13.73 0.79
C ASN A 281 -15.08 12.65 -0.17
N PRO A 282 -13.80 12.24 -0.08
CA PRO A 282 -13.16 11.39 -1.09
C PRO A 282 -13.81 10.01 -1.27
N GLU A 283 -14.58 9.58 -0.29
CA GLU A 283 -15.49 8.44 -0.40
C GLU A 283 -16.93 8.89 -0.08
N PHE A 284 -17.89 8.61 -0.96
CA PHE A 284 -19.29 9.02 -0.74
C PHE A 284 -20.29 8.02 -1.32
N THR A 285 -21.52 8.03 -0.78
CA THR A 285 -22.58 7.11 -1.18
C THR A 285 -23.37 7.70 -2.34
N LEU A 286 -23.29 7.02 -3.47
CA LEU A 286 -24.04 7.32 -4.68
C LEU A 286 -25.14 6.25 -4.86
N LEU A 287 -26.36 6.70 -5.15
CA LEU A 287 -27.35 5.87 -5.83
C LEU A 287 -27.12 6.03 -7.32
N GLU A 288 -27.08 4.93 -8.07
CA GLU A 288 -27.36 4.95 -9.50
C GLU A 288 -28.46 3.94 -9.85
N ALA A 289 -29.35 4.32 -10.76
CA ALA A 289 -30.46 3.49 -11.24
C ALA A 289 -30.62 3.62 -12.76
N TYR A 290 -30.84 2.49 -13.45
CA TYR A 290 -31.00 2.42 -14.90
C TYR A 290 -32.29 1.68 -15.28
N GLN A 291 -33.07 2.26 -16.18
CA GLN A 291 -34.33 1.73 -16.69
C GLN A 291 -34.30 1.62 -18.22
N ALA A 292 -34.32 0.38 -18.73
CA ALA A 292 -34.58 0.11 -20.13
C ALA A 292 -35.98 0.57 -20.54
N PHE A 293 -36.07 1.07 -21.76
CA PHE A 293 -37.23 1.69 -22.40
C PHE A 293 -37.77 2.94 -21.69
N GLY A 294 -36.98 3.56 -20.81
CA GLY A 294 -37.23 4.92 -20.33
C GLY A 294 -36.30 5.95 -20.98
N ASP A 295 -36.58 7.22 -20.74
CA ASP A 295 -35.72 8.35 -21.10
C ASP A 295 -35.51 9.31 -19.90
N TYR A 296 -34.85 10.46 -20.11
CA TYR A 296 -34.63 11.45 -19.05
C TYR A 296 -35.93 12.02 -18.42
N GLU A 297 -37.10 11.97 -19.07
CA GLU A 297 -38.37 12.38 -18.46
C GLU A 297 -38.85 11.35 -17.43
N ASP A 298 -38.73 10.04 -17.73
CA ASP A 298 -38.95 8.99 -16.73
C ASP A 298 -38.02 9.15 -15.51
N MET A 299 -36.79 9.63 -15.73
CA MET A 299 -35.82 9.85 -14.64
C MET A 299 -36.16 11.09 -13.80
N MET A 300 -36.77 12.14 -14.37
CA MET A 300 -37.32 13.25 -13.59
C MET A 300 -38.44 12.76 -12.65
N ASP A 301 -39.42 12.03 -13.18
CA ASP A 301 -40.55 11.47 -12.43
C ASP A 301 -40.10 10.43 -11.37
N LEU A 302 -38.99 9.72 -11.63
CA LEU A 302 -38.35 8.83 -10.66
C LEU A 302 -37.68 9.62 -9.53
N THR A 303 -36.97 10.70 -9.86
CA THR A 303 -36.25 11.54 -8.89
C THR A 303 -37.21 12.24 -7.94
N GLU A 304 -38.29 12.83 -8.46
CA GLU A 304 -39.38 13.43 -7.67
C GLU A 304 -39.94 12.43 -6.65
N ALA A 305 -40.26 11.21 -7.11
CA ALA A 305 -40.83 10.16 -6.25
C ALA A 305 -39.84 9.63 -5.19
N ILE A 306 -38.53 9.60 -5.47
CA ILE A 306 -37.51 9.20 -4.49
C ILE A 306 -37.37 10.27 -3.40
N VAL A 307 -37.22 11.53 -3.79
CA VAL A 307 -37.01 12.64 -2.84
C VAL A 307 -38.25 12.84 -1.96
N GLU A 308 -39.46 12.89 -2.52
CA GLU A 308 -40.69 13.02 -1.74
C GLU A 308 -40.82 11.88 -0.69
N ALA A 309 -40.62 10.63 -1.10
CA ALA A 309 -40.68 9.48 -0.20
C ALA A 309 -39.62 9.54 0.92
N CYS A 310 -38.41 10.02 0.60
CA CYS A 310 -37.33 10.20 1.59
C CYS A 310 -37.68 11.28 2.61
N CYS A 311 -38.25 12.41 2.19
CA CYS A 311 -38.68 13.48 3.09
C CYS A 311 -39.81 13.00 4.02
N ILE A 312 -40.84 12.36 3.47
CA ILE A 312 -41.98 11.84 4.26
C ILE A 312 -41.54 10.78 5.28
N GLU A 313 -40.67 9.82 4.91
CA GLU A 313 -40.16 8.83 5.86
C GLU A 313 -39.28 9.47 6.95
N ALA A 314 -38.34 10.34 6.55
CA ALA A 314 -37.33 10.83 7.46
C ALA A 314 -37.85 11.90 8.43
N ILE A 315 -38.68 12.83 7.96
CA ILE A 315 -39.13 14.01 8.71
C ILE A 315 -40.66 14.20 8.73
N GLY A 316 -41.44 13.39 8.02
CA GLY A 316 -42.91 13.44 8.05
C GLY A 316 -43.55 14.57 7.22
N THR A 317 -42.76 15.31 6.45
CA THR A 317 -43.17 16.46 5.64
C THR A 317 -42.25 16.61 4.42
N THR A 318 -42.66 17.36 3.40
CA THR A 318 -41.81 17.76 2.25
C THR A 318 -41.08 19.08 2.46
N VAL A 319 -41.46 19.84 3.50
CA VAL A 319 -40.85 21.13 3.83
C VAL A 319 -39.55 20.92 4.62
N VAL A 320 -38.44 21.40 4.05
CA VAL A 320 -37.11 21.39 4.68
C VAL A 320 -36.67 22.81 5.04
N THR A 321 -35.76 22.93 6.00
CA THR A 321 -35.17 24.22 6.39
C THR A 321 -33.75 24.33 5.85
N ILE A 322 -33.49 25.33 5.01
CA ILE A 322 -32.18 25.56 4.38
C ILE A 322 -31.75 27.00 4.66
N ASN A 323 -30.61 27.19 5.32
CA ASN A 323 -30.09 28.50 5.73
C ASN A 323 -31.15 29.38 6.46
N GLY A 324 -32.02 28.74 7.25
CA GLY A 324 -33.13 29.40 7.98
C GLY A 324 -34.36 29.77 7.14
N LYS A 325 -34.44 29.36 5.87
CA LYS A 325 -35.64 29.48 5.03
C LYS A 325 -36.34 28.13 4.88
N GLU A 326 -37.65 28.13 4.84
CA GLU A 326 -38.46 26.96 4.48
C GLU A 326 -38.48 26.82 2.94
N VAL A 327 -38.21 25.61 2.44
CA VAL A 327 -38.28 25.23 1.02
C VAL A 327 -39.14 23.96 0.94
N ASP A 328 -40.14 23.94 0.06
CA ASP A 328 -41.04 22.79 -0.10
C ASP A 328 -40.56 21.90 -1.25
N LEU A 329 -40.07 20.71 -0.93
CA LEU A 329 -39.56 19.75 -1.94
C LEU A 329 -40.69 18.96 -2.62
N LYS A 330 -41.94 19.38 -2.46
CA LYS A 330 -43.10 18.72 -3.04
C LYS A 330 -43.14 18.81 -4.57
N PRO A 331 -43.28 17.69 -5.30
CA PRO A 331 -43.47 17.68 -6.75
C PRO A 331 -44.77 18.38 -7.23
N PRO A 332 -44.85 18.85 -8.48
CA PRO A 332 -43.80 18.81 -9.51
C PRO A 332 -42.85 20.02 -9.44
N TRP A 333 -41.60 19.83 -9.85
CA TRP A 333 -40.56 20.87 -9.79
C TRP A 333 -40.43 21.69 -11.08
N ARG A 334 -39.70 22.82 -11.01
CA ARG A 334 -39.43 23.67 -12.18
C ARG A 334 -38.58 22.90 -13.18
N ARG A 335 -38.93 22.93 -14.46
CA ARG A 335 -38.11 22.44 -15.58
C ARG A 335 -37.67 23.67 -16.42
N ALA A 336 -36.38 23.86 -16.65
CA ALA A 336 -35.83 24.98 -17.43
C ALA A 336 -34.51 24.57 -18.10
N THR A 337 -34.27 25.00 -19.34
CA THR A 337 -33.02 24.71 -20.05
C THR A 337 -31.87 25.58 -19.53
N MET A 338 -30.63 25.10 -19.67
CA MET A 338 -29.42 25.88 -19.35
C MET A 338 -29.39 27.23 -20.09
N ALA A 339 -29.84 27.27 -21.35
CA ALA A 339 -29.89 28.49 -22.14
C ALA A 339 -30.92 29.51 -21.61
N GLU A 340 -32.10 29.07 -21.18
CA GLU A 340 -33.11 29.94 -20.56
C GLU A 340 -32.62 30.55 -19.25
N LEU A 341 -31.89 29.78 -18.44
CA LEU A 341 -31.35 30.25 -17.16
C LEU A 341 -30.24 31.30 -17.36
N ILE A 342 -29.35 31.12 -18.35
CA ILE A 342 -28.38 32.14 -18.75
C ILE A 342 -29.07 33.41 -19.27
N GLU A 343 -30.17 33.28 -20.03
CA GLU A 343 -30.93 34.44 -20.52
C GLU A 343 -31.67 35.17 -19.37
N GLU A 344 -32.21 34.44 -18.39
CA GLU A 344 -32.88 34.98 -17.20
C GLU A 344 -31.91 35.71 -16.26
N ASN A 345 -30.78 35.08 -15.91
CA ASN A 345 -29.88 35.56 -14.86
C ASN A 345 -28.72 36.42 -15.40
N ALA A 346 -28.16 36.08 -16.55
CA ALA A 346 -26.97 36.72 -17.12
C ALA A 346 -27.28 37.68 -18.29
N ALA A 347 -28.55 37.76 -18.71
CA ALA A 347 -29.03 38.52 -19.87
C ALA A 347 -28.24 38.24 -21.17
N ALA A 348 -27.70 37.03 -21.31
CA ALA A 348 -26.94 36.58 -22.49
C ALA A 348 -27.72 35.51 -23.25
N LYS A 349 -27.50 35.44 -24.57
CA LYS A 349 -27.96 34.32 -25.39
C LYS A 349 -26.75 33.48 -25.76
N MET A 350 -26.71 32.25 -25.25
CA MET A 350 -25.68 31.27 -25.56
C MET A 350 -26.32 30.03 -26.17
N HIS A 351 -25.58 29.38 -27.06
CA HIS A 351 -25.97 28.11 -27.65
C HIS A 351 -24.70 27.38 -28.12
N PRO A 352 -24.56 26.04 -27.98
CA PRO A 352 -23.31 25.35 -28.33
C PRO A 352 -22.93 25.44 -29.81
N SER A 353 -23.89 25.75 -30.70
CA SER A 353 -23.63 25.99 -32.13
C SER A 353 -23.12 27.39 -32.49
N MET A 354 -23.02 28.31 -31.52
CA MET A 354 -22.54 29.68 -31.78
C MET A 354 -21.01 29.72 -32.05
N PRO A 355 -20.49 30.75 -32.75
CA PRO A 355 -19.05 30.88 -32.96
C PRO A 355 -18.29 30.98 -31.62
N VAL A 356 -17.22 30.21 -31.46
CA VAL A 356 -16.41 30.19 -30.21
C VAL A 356 -15.91 31.58 -29.81
N ALA A 357 -15.58 32.44 -30.78
CA ALA A 357 -15.17 33.82 -30.51
C ALA A 357 -16.29 34.69 -29.89
N GLU A 358 -17.56 34.39 -30.16
CA GLU A 358 -18.70 35.07 -29.53
C GLU A 358 -18.95 34.51 -28.12
N ALA A 359 -18.82 33.19 -27.93
CA ALA A 359 -18.91 32.57 -26.60
C ALA A 359 -17.81 33.08 -25.65
N ARG A 360 -16.55 33.14 -26.13
CA ARG A 360 -15.41 33.73 -25.39
C ARG A 360 -15.67 35.18 -25.00
N LYS A 361 -16.20 36.00 -25.92
CA LYS A 361 -16.57 37.39 -25.62
C LYS A 361 -17.63 37.50 -24.51
N ILE A 362 -18.60 36.58 -24.46
CA ILE A 362 -19.62 36.54 -23.39
C ILE A 362 -18.99 36.17 -22.04
N ALA A 363 -18.02 35.25 -22.02
CA ALA A 363 -17.25 34.87 -20.85
C ALA A 363 -16.31 36.00 -20.38
N ASP A 364 -15.57 36.64 -21.29
CA ASP A 364 -14.71 37.82 -21.04
C ASP A 364 -15.50 38.97 -20.40
N GLU A 365 -16.74 39.22 -20.88
CA GLU A 365 -17.64 40.25 -20.33
C GLU A 365 -18.12 39.96 -18.90
N ARG A 366 -17.99 38.71 -18.43
CA ARG A 366 -18.41 38.23 -17.10
C ARG A 366 -17.24 37.90 -16.17
N GLY A 367 -16.03 37.76 -16.71
CA GLY A 367 -14.86 37.33 -15.94
C GLY A 367 -14.77 35.81 -15.74
N VAL A 368 -15.50 35.03 -16.55
CA VAL A 368 -15.43 33.57 -16.55
C VAL A 368 -14.19 33.14 -17.33
N GLU A 369 -13.26 32.44 -16.68
CA GLU A 369 -12.05 31.93 -17.33
C GLU A 369 -12.36 30.78 -18.28
N TYR A 370 -11.57 30.62 -19.35
CA TYR A 370 -11.73 29.52 -20.30
C TYR A 370 -10.39 29.05 -20.87
N LEU A 371 -10.31 27.76 -21.22
CA LEU A 371 -9.15 27.20 -21.91
C LEU A 371 -9.24 27.37 -23.42
N ASP A 372 -8.08 27.48 -24.07
CA ASP A 372 -7.99 27.67 -25.53
C ASP A 372 -8.53 26.47 -26.33
N VAL A 373 -8.61 25.29 -25.71
CA VAL A 373 -9.16 24.04 -26.28
C VAL A 373 -10.69 23.96 -26.20
N TRP A 374 -11.34 24.77 -25.37
CA TRP A 374 -12.78 24.71 -25.16
C TRP A 374 -13.56 25.33 -26.34
N GLY A 375 -14.60 24.60 -26.76
CA GLY A 375 -15.64 25.06 -27.65
C GLY A 375 -16.75 25.81 -26.93
N SER A 376 -17.76 26.22 -27.70
CA SER A 376 -18.87 27.05 -27.21
C SER A 376 -19.77 26.32 -26.20
N GLY A 377 -19.78 24.98 -26.18
CA GLY A 377 -20.58 24.19 -25.26
C GLY A 377 -19.99 24.17 -23.85
N LYS A 378 -18.69 23.91 -23.71
CA LYS A 378 -18.00 23.98 -22.41
C LYS A 378 -18.03 25.40 -21.84
N ILE A 379 -17.76 26.43 -22.67
CA ILE A 379 -17.86 27.83 -22.25
C ILE A 379 -19.30 28.20 -21.80
N MET A 380 -20.33 27.65 -22.44
CA MET A 380 -21.72 27.87 -22.02
C MET A 380 -22.03 27.24 -20.65
N ALA A 381 -21.49 26.07 -20.34
CA ALA A 381 -21.65 25.44 -19.02
C ALA A 381 -21.01 26.30 -17.92
N GLU A 382 -19.76 26.72 -18.09
CA GLU A 382 -19.05 27.57 -17.10
C GLU A 382 -19.77 28.92 -16.86
N VAL A 383 -20.35 29.51 -17.91
CA VAL A 383 -21.16 30.74 -17.78
C VAL A 383 -22.48 30.46 -17.04
N TYR A 384 -23.07 29.27 -17.17
CA TYR A 384 -24.23 28.87 -16.37
C TYR A 384 -23.85 28.66 -14.89
N ASP A 385 -22.74 27.97 -14.60
CA ASP A 385 -22.29 27.67 -13.23
C ASP A 385 -22.04 28.97 -12.44
N ASP A 386 -21.30 29.91 -13.03
CA ASP A 386 -21.05 31.24 -12.46
C ASP A 386 -22.36 32.05 -12.28
N SER A 387 -23.19 32.14 -13.31
CA SER A 387 -24.29 33.12 -13.35
C SER A 387 -25.62 32.64 -12.78
N SER A 388 -25.84 31.32 -12.71
CA SER A 388 -27.20 30.76 -12.56
C SER A 388 -27.34 29.72 -11.45
N GLU A 389 -26.45 28.74 -11.33
CA GLU A 389 -26.67 27.59 -10.41
C GLU A 389 -26.98 28.08 -8.98
N HIS A 390 -26.14 28.97 -8.46
CA HIS A 390 -26.21 29.48 -7.08
C HIS A 390 -27.50 30.28 -6.75
N LEU A 391 -28.31 30.66 -7.75
CA LEU A 391 -29.59 31.37 -7.60
C LEU A 391 -30.79 30.42 -7.48
N LEU A 392 -30.64 29.14 -7.83
CA LEU A 392 -31.72 28.15 -7.86
C LEU A 392 -32.03 27.61 -6.45
N VAL A 393 -32.81 28.38 -5.68
CA VAL A 393 -33.19 28.01 -4.31
C VAL A 393 -34.21 26.88 -4.27
N GLU A 394 -35.30 27.02 -5.02
CA GLU A 394 -36.35 26.01 -5.17
C GLU A 394 -35.88 24.87 -6.10
N PRO A 395 -36.34 23.61 -5.89
CA PRO A 395 -35.93 22.49 -6.71
C PRO A 395 -36.23 22.74 -8.20
N THR A 396 -35.17 22.68 -9.01
CA THR A 396 -35.21 22.97 -10.44
C THR A 396 -34.43 21.92 -11.22
N PHE A 397 -35.08 21.27 -12.18
CA PHE A 397 -34.43 20.47 -13.21
C PHE A 397 -33.86 21.40 -14.29
N VAL A 398 -32.54 21.43 -14.38
CA VAL A 398 -31.76 22.15 -15.38
C VAL A 398 -31.57 21.22 -16.57
N LEU A 399 -32.19 21.53 -17.70
CA LEU A 399 -32.29 20.65 -18.87
C LEU A 399 -31.27 21.01 -19.97
N ASP A 400 -31.11 20.07 -20.89
CA ASP A 400 -30.46 20.22 -22.18
C ASP A 400 -28.99 20.69 -22.11
N HIS A 401 -28.19 19.91 -21.39
CA HIS A 401 -26.76 20.17 -21.26
C HIS A 401 -26.04 20.05 -22.61
N PRO A 402 -25.01 20.89 -22.89
CA PRO A 402 -24.20 20.78 -24.10
C PRO A 402 -23.59 19.40 -24.28
N ARG A 403 -23.55 18.91 -25.53
CA ARG A 403 -22.93 17.61 -25.87
C ARG A 403 -21.44 17.55 -25.55
N GLU A 404 -20.77 18.70 -25.57
CA GLU A 404 -19.35 18.85 -25.26
C GLU A 404 -19.01 18.48 -23.80
N VAL A 405 -19.96 18.63 -22.86
CA VAL A 405 -19.75 18.33 -21.42
C VAL A 405 -20.47 17.07 -20.95
N SER A 406 -20.96 16.26 -21.89
CA SER A 406 -21.88 15.15 -21.63
C SER A 406 -21.50 13.91 -22.46
N PRO A 407 -20.32 13.30 -22.22
CA PRO A 407 -19.76 12.25 -23.08
C PRO A 407 -20.57 10.94 -23.10
N LEU A 408 -21.39 10.70 -22.06
CA LEU A 408 -22.18 9.47 -21.89
C LEU A 408 -23.69 9.67 -22.16
N ALA A 409 -24.14 10.93 -22.32
CA ALA A 409 -25.54 11.27 -22.57
C ALA A 409 -25.87 11.30 -24.08
N ARG A 410 -27.06 10.83 -24.43
CA ARG A 410 -27.55 10.83 -25.81
C ARG A 410 -27.79 12.26 -26.30
N ALA A 411 -27.41 12.53 -27.56
CA ALA A 411 -27.68 13.81 -28.20
C ALA A 411 -29.20 14.09 -28.24
N HIS A 412 -29.61 15.34 -28.03
CA HIS A 412 -31.02 15.69 -27.90
C HIS A 412 -31.78 15.45 -29.22
N ARG A 413 -33.00 14.89 -29.12
CA ARG A 413 -33.81 14.47 -30.28
C ARG A 413 -34.07 15.56 -31.33
N ASP A 414 -34.14 16.82 -30.91
CA ASP A 414 -34.39 17.98 -31.79
C ASP A 414 -33.15 18.87 -32.07
N ASP A 415 -32.09 18.80 -31.24
CA ASP A 415 -30.84 19.54 -31.46
C ASP A 415 -29.60 18.69 -31.10
N PRO A 416 -28.80 18.23 -32.08
CA PRO A 416 -27.69 17.32 -31.83
C PRO A 416 -26.44 17.98 -31.19
N THR A 417 -26.50 19.28 -30.88
CA THR A 417 -25.46 20.01 -30.12
C THR A 417 -25.74 20.03 -28.61
N LEU A 418 -26.97 19.68 -28.22
CA LEU A 418 -27.41 19.47 -26.83
C LEU A 418 -27.54 17.96 -26.55
N THR A 419 -27.81 17.60 -25.30
CA THR A 419 -28.07 16.22 -24.86
C THR A 419 -29.33 16.15 -24.00
N GLU A 420 -30.03 15.02 -24.04
CA GLU A 420 -31.14 14.72 -23.11
C GLU A 420 -30.57 14.39 -21.72
N ARG A 421 -30.02 15.41 -21.06
CA ARG A 421 -29.43 15.37 -19.71
C ARG A 421 -30.05 16.45 -18.85
N PHE A 422 -30.41 16.08 -17.62
CA PHE A 422 -30.75 17.04 -16.59
C PHE A 422 -29.83 16.95 -15.37
N GLU A 423 -29.72 18.09 -14.68
CA GLU A 423 -29.26 18.14 -13.30
C GLU A 423 -30.37 18.70 -12.42
N LEU A 424 -30.56 18.13 -11.23
CA LEU A 424 -31.47 18.66 -10.22
C LEU A 424 -30.68 19.59 -9.30
N VAL A 425 -30.99 20.88 -9.35
CA VAL A 425 -30.40 21.87 -8.46
C VAL A 425 -31.41 22.25 -7.36
N VAL A 426 -30.95 22.22 -6.11
CA VAL A 426 -31.75 22.64 -4.94
C VAL A 426 -30.85 23.47 -4.02
N ALA A 427 -31.33 24.63 -3.55
CA ALA A 427 -30.56 25.56 -2.72
C ALA A 427 -29.18 25.97 -3.31
N GLY A 428 -29.13 26.12 -4.63
CA GLY A 428 -27.93 26.48 -5.38
C GLY A 428 -26.84 25.41 -5.34
N ARG A 429 -27.24 24.14 -5.38
CA ARG A 429 -26.36 22.96 -5.39
C ARG A 429 -26.97 21.82 -6.21
N GLU A 430 -26.18 21.23 -7.11
CA GLU A 430 -26.48 19.95 -7.77
C GLU A 430 -26.72 18.80 -6.75
N LEU A 431 -27.82 18.08 -6.90
CA LEU A 431 -28.28 16.97 -6.06
C LEU A 431 -28.34 15.63 -6.81
N ALA A 432 -28.66 15.67 -8.10
CA ALA A 432 -28.77 14.53 -8.99
C ALA A 432 -28.41 14.91 -10.43
N ASN A 433 -27.87 13.96 -11.18
CA ASN A 433 -27.54 14.07 -12.60
C ASN A 433 -28.11 12.83 -13.31
N ALA A 434 -28.74 13.02 -14.47
CA ALA A 434 -29.48 11.97 -15.15
C ALA A 434 -29.61 12.24 -16.64
N TYR A 435 -29.73 11.19 -17.45
CA TYR A 435 -29.83 11.32 -18.90
C TYR A 435 -30.53 10.16 -19.60
N SER A 436 -31.00 10.44 -20.82
CA SER A 436 -31.24 9.42 -21.83
C SER A 436 -29.89 8.88 -22.28
N GLU A 437 -29.68 7.57 -22.13
CA GLU A 437 -28.37 6.97 -22.28
C GLU A 437 -27.87 6.93 -23.72
N LEU A 438 -26.58 7.25 -23.92
CA LEU A 438 -25.94 7.02 -25.20
C LEU A 438 -25.78 5.51 -25.43
N ASN A 439 -26.59 5.00 -26.35
CA ASN A 439 -26.64 3.58 -26.69
C ASN A 439 -26.14 3.27 -28.12
N ASP A 440 -25.58 4.27 -28.81
CA ASP A 440 -24.88 4.09 -30.08
C ASP A 440 -23.39 3.83 -29.80
N PRO A 441 -22.86 2.61 -30.05
CA PRO A 441 -21.46 2.28 -29.78
C PRO A 441 -20.48 3.10 -30.63
N VAL A 442 -20.90 3.59 -31.80
CA VAL A 442 -20.01 4.35 -32.71
C VAL A 442 -19.84 5.78 -32.19
N ASP A 443 -20.93 6.46 -31.81
CA ASP A 443 -20.84 7.78 -31.15
C ASP A 443 -20.11 7.67 -29.80
N GLN A 444 -20.37 6.62 -29.02
CA GLN A 444 -19.66 6.43 -27.74
C GLN A 444 -18.14 6.27 -27.93
N ALA A 445 -17.70 5.48 -28.91
CA ALA A 445 -16.29 5.33 -29.24
C ALA A 445 -15.66 6.64 -29.73
N GLU A 446 -16.37 7.41 -30.57
CA GLU A 446 -15.92 8.74 -31.00
C GLU A 446 -15.81 9.75 -29.84
N ARG A 447 -16.66 9.65 -28.82
CA ARG A 447 -16.61 10.52 -27.64
C ARG A 447 -15.45 10.14 -26.72
N PHE A 448 -15.29 8.86 -26.39
CA PHE A 448 -14.14 8.39 -25.62
C PHE A 448 -12.79 8.71 -26.28
N GLN A 449 -12.69 8.65 -27.61
CA GLN A 449 -11.46 9.05 -28.29
C GLN A 449 -11.17 10.56 -28.10
N LYS A 450 -12.20 11.41 -28.10
CA LYS A 450 -12.03 12.86 -27.84
C LYS A 450 -11.63 13.13 -26.38
N GLU A 451 -12.25 12.44 -25.42
CA GLU A 451 -11.86 12.52 -24.00
C GLU A 451 -10.39 12.11 -23.79
N ALA A 452 -9.97 10.99 -24.40
CA ALA A 452 -8.58 10.55 -24.36
C ALA A 452 -7.60 11.51 -25.06
N ASP A 453 -8.02 12.15 -26.15
CA ASP A 453 -7.23 13.19 -26.85
C ASP A 453 -7.10 14.47 -25.98
N LEU A 454 -8.15 14.86 -25.25
CA LEU A 454 -8.13 15.95 -24.26
C LEU A 454 -7.22 15.62 -23.07
N GLN A 455 -7.30 14.39 -22.55
CA GLN A 455 -6.44 13.90 -21.48
C GLN A 455 -4.96 13.93 -21.90
N ALA A 456 -4.65 13.48 -23.13
CA ALA A 456 -3.31 13.60 -23.70
C ALA A 456 -2.87 15.07 -23.94
N GLY A 457 -3.83 15.98 -24.08
CA GLY A 457 -3.64 17.43 -24.15
C GLY A 457 -3.33 18.11 -22.81
N GLY A 458 -3.52 17.41 -21.68
CA GLY A 458 -3.24 17.91 -20.33
C GLY A 458 -4.46 18.11 -19.44
N ASP A 459 -5.65 17.66 -19.85
CA ASP A 459 -6.81 17.56 -18.97
C ASP A 459 -6.62 16.39 -17.98
N GLU A 460 -6.62 16.65 -16.67
CA GLU A 460 -6.44 15.57 -15.68
C GLU A 460 -7.72 14.74 -15.44
N GLU A 461 -8.88 15.19 -15.92
CA GLU A 461 -10.19 14.57 -15.66
C GLU A 461 -10.76 13.80 -16.85
N GLY A 462 -10.18 13.93 -18.05
CA GLY A 462 -10.64 13.27 -19.28
C GLY A 462 -10.69 11.73 -19.17
N GLU A 463 -11.78 11.13 -19.66
CA GLU A 463 -12.03 9.68 -19.53
C GLU A 463 -11.15 8.84 -20.51
N PRO A 464 -10.46 7.79 -20.01
CA PRO A 464 -9.73 6.86 -20.87
C PRO A 464 -10.67 5.88 -21.59
N VAL A 465 -10.33 5.48 -22.82
CA VAL A 465 -11.18 4.61 -23.67
C VAL A 465 -11.42 3.22 -23.06
N ASP A 466 -12.64 2.93 -22.60
CA ASP A 466 -13.06 1.58 -22.19
C ASP A 466 -13.58 0.79 -23.41
N ASN A 467 -12.68 0.04 -24.04
CA ASN A 467 -13.02 -0.83 -25.17
C ASN A 467 -13.97 -1.98 -24.80
N SER A 468 -13.98 -2.45 -23.55
CA SER A 468 -14.89 -3.51 -23.08
C SER A 468 -16.32 -3.00 -22.94
N TYR A 469 -16.49 -1.74 -22.55
CA TYR A 469 -17.80 -1.09 -22.51
C TYR A 469 -18.33 -0.84 -23.92
N VAL A 470 -17.49 -0.37 -24.85
CA VAL A 470 -17.88 -0.22 -26.26
C VAL A 470 -18.30 -1.56 -26.87
N GLU A 471 -17.54 -2.65 -26.64
CA GLU A 471 -17.94 -4.01 -27.05
C GLU A 471 -19.31 -4.41 -26.47
N ALA A 472 -19.58 -4.10 -25.19
CA ALA A 472 -20.89 -4.36 -24.60
C ALA A 472 -22.03 -3.57 -25.29
N LEU A 473 -21.79 -2.31 -25.67
CA LEU A 473 -22.76 -1.53 -26.45
C LEU A 473 -22.99 -2.10 -27.86
N GLU A 474 -21.97 -2.70 -28.50
CA GLU A 474 -22.12 -3.37 -29.81
C GLU A 474 -23.04 -4.60 -29.76
N TYR A 475 -23.17 -5.27 -28.61
CA TYR A 475 -24.19 -6.32 -28.39
C TYR A 475 -25.62 -5.76 -28.26
N GLY A 476 -25.77 -4.45 -28.05
CA GLY A 476 -27.03 -3.71 -28.10
C GLY A 476 -27.57 -3.30 -26.72
N LEU A 477 -27.28 -2.05 -26.32
CA LEU A 477 -27.99 -1.39 -25.22
C LEU A 477 -29.36 -0.88 -25.75
N PRO A 478 -30.51 -1.32 -25.21
CA PRO A 478 -31.81 -0.70 -25.53
C PRO A 478 -31.83 0.78 -25.11
N PRO A 479 -32.72 1.62 -25.68
CA PRO A 479 -32.97 2.96 -25.15
C PRO A 479 -33.21 2.88 -23.65
N THR A 480 -32.47 3.68 -22.88
CA THR A 480 -32.40 3.56 -21.41
C THR A 480 -32.36 4.96 -20.82
N GLY A 481 -33.00 5.16 -19.67
CA GLY A 481 -32.78 6.33 -18.81
C GLY A 481 -31.94 5.91 -17.61
N GLY A 482 -30.94 6.71 -17.26
CA GLY A 482 -30.13 6.54 -16.05
C GLY A 482 -30.18 7.76 -15.14
N LEU A 483 -30.01 7.52 -13.84
CA LEU A 483 -30.15 8.50 -12.78
C LEU A 483 -29.09 8.25 -11.69
N GLY A 484 -28.25 9.25 -11.43
CA GLY A 484 -27.35 9.32 -10.27
C GLY A 484 -27.87 10.30 -9.21
N ILE A 485 -27.91 9.90 -7.93
CA ILE A 485 -28.23 10.79 -6.79
C ILE A 485 -27.15 10.66 -5.72
N GLY A 486 -26.54 11.78 -5.34
CA GLY A 486 -25.62 11.85 -4.20
C GLY A 486 -26.40 11.74 -2.88
N LEU A 487 -26.49 10.54 -2.30
CA LEU A 487 -27.31 10.32 -1.10
C LEU A 487 -26.81 11.11 0.12
N ASP A 488 -25.50 11.39 0.21
CA ASP A 488 -24.97 12.29 1.23
C ASP A 488 -25.54 13.72 1.09
N ARG A 489 -25.59 14.27 -0.15
CA ARG A 489 -26.18 15.58 -0.42
C ARG A 489 -27.69 15.59 -0.15
N LEU A 490 -28.41 14.50 -0.48
CA LEU A 490 -29.83 14.34 -0.14
C LEU A 490 -30.08 14.33 1.37
N VAL A 491 -29.23 13.66 2.13
CA VAL A 491 -29.33 13.64 3.60
C VAL A 491 -29.02 15.02 4.19
N MET A 492 -28.03 15.76 3.65
CA MET A 492 -27.77 17.15 4.05
C MET A 492 -29.01 18.02 3.87
N LEU A 493 -29.64 17.95 2.69
CA LEU A 493 -30.85 18.70 2.35
C LEU A 493 -32.02 18.40 3.31
N ILE A 494 -32.29 17.11 3.56
CA ILE A 494 -33.42 16.69 4.42
C ILE A 494 -33.15 16.97 5.90
N SER A 495 -31.90 16.88 6.37
CA SER A 495 -31.55 17.15 7.77
C SER A 495 -31.25 18.62 8.07
N GLY A 496 -31.17 19.48 7.04
CA GLY A 496 -30.71 20.87 7.18
C GLY A 496 -29.24 21.00 7.55
N ALA A 497 -28.41 19.99 7.26
CA ALA A 497 -26.99 20.01 7.61
C ALA A 497 -26.18 20.83 6.60
N GLU A 498 -25.34 21.73 7.09
CA GLU A 498 -24.60 22.68 6.25
C GLU A 498 -23.42 22.03 5.51
N ALA A 499 -22.77 21.01 6.13
CA ALA A 499 -21.61 20.32 5.59
C ALA A 499 -21.79 18.79 5.51
N ILE A 500 -21.19 18.16 4.48
CA ILE A 500 -21.21 16.71 4.27
C ILE A 500 -20.61 15.92 5.44
N ARG A 501 -19.71 16.54 6.19
CA ARG A 501 -19.06 15.95 7.37
C ARG A 501 -20.02 15.79 8.55
N ASP A 502 -21.13 16.51 8.59
CA ASP A 502 -22.17 16.32 9.60
C ASP A 502 -23.01 15.07 9.32
N VAL A 503 -23.19 14.69 8.04
CA VAL A 503 -24.02 13.54 7.63
C VAL A 503 -23.24 12.23 7.45
N ILE A 504 -21.91 12.27 7.51
CA ILE A 504 -21.02 11.10 7.53
C ILE A 504 -20.55 10.83 8.97
N LEU A 505 -20.67 9.58 9.42
CA LEU A 505 -20.29 9.19 10.79
C LEU A 505 -18.80 9.46 11.05
N PHE A 506 -17.95 9.00 10.14
CA PHE A 506 -16.49 9.14 10.20
C PHE A 506 -16.01 9.76 8.88
N PRO A 507 -16.10 11.10 8.71
CA PRO A 507 -15.66 11.76 7.49
C PRO A 507 -14.13 11.68 7.35
N THR A 508 -13.62 11.82 6.13
CA THR A 508 -12.18 11.90 5.93
C THR A 508 -11.67 13.23 6.51
N LEU A 509 -10.75 13.13 7.46
CA LEU A 509 -10.11 14.27 8.10
C LEU A 509 -8.62 14.25 7.79
N ARG A 510 -8.00 15.44 7.74
CA ARG A 510 -6.53 15.53 7.83
C ARG A 510 -6.11 14.85 9.15
N PRO A 511 -5.00 14.09 9.19
CA PRO A 511 -4.43 13.62 10.45
C PRO A 511 -4.31 14.78 11.45
N GLU A 512 -4.48 14.51 12.74
CA GLU A 512 -4.06 15.49 13.75
C GLU A 512 -2.56 15.73 13.51
N ALA A 513 -2.13 16.99 13.47
CA ALA A 513 -0.71 17.30 13.60
C ALA A 513 -0.29 16.76 14.97
N GLY A 514 0.49 15.68 14.97
CA GLY A 514 0.84 15.03 16.22
C GLY A 514 1.63 16.00 17.11
N ASP A 515 1.24 16.11 18.38
CA ASP A 515 2.18 16.46 19.43
C ASP A 515 3.29 15.39 19.42
N GLY A 516 4.31 15.64 18.59
CA GLY A 516 5.32 14.65 18.20
C GLY A 516 4.96 13.76 17.01
N GLY A 517 4.55 14.35 15.88
CA GLY A 517 4.34 13.63 14.63
C GLY A 517 4.41 14.50 13.37
N ASP A 518 5.35 15.45 13.32
CA ASP A 518 5.51 16.37 12.19
C ASP A 518 6.09 15.64 10.95
N GLY A 519 5.45 15.73 9.77
CA GLY A 519 6.10 15.28 8.52
C GLY A 519 5.33 14.56 7.39
N SER A 520 3.99 14.58 7.31
CA SER A 520 3.29 14.55 6.01
C SER A 520 1.85 15.09 6.16
N ALA A 521 1.35 16.04 5.37
CA ALA A 521 1.68 16.45 4.00
C ALA A 521 1.71 18.02 3.84
N PRO A 522 1.66 18.66 2.65
CA PRO A 522 2.81 19.47 2.23
C PRO A 522 2.51 20.94 1.79
N VAL A 523 3.59 21.61 1.36
CA VAL A 523 3.69 22.74 0.38
C VAL A 523 3.93 24.16 0.95
N ALA A 524 4.86 24.85 0.26
CA ALA A 524 5.24 26.28 0.28
C ALA A 524 6.08 26.81 1.46
N SER A 525 7.28 27.30 1.15
CA SER A 525 8.10 28.13 2.04
C SER A 525 8.78 29.29 1.29
N GLU A 526 8.52 30.51 1.74
CA GLU A 526 9.34 31.70 1.45
C GLU A 526 9.93 32.25 2.76
N GLY A 527 11.15 32.80 2.69
CA GLY A 527 11.62 33.89 3.55
C GLY A 527 11.85 33.65 5.06
N ALA A 528 13.08 33.27 5.44
CA ALA A 528 13.65 33.58 6.76
C ALA A 528 14.36 34.96 6.70
N PRO A 529 14.51 35.72 7.83
CA PRO A 529 15.53 35.42 8.85
C PRO A 529 15.06 35.81 10.30
N THR A 530 15.80 35.78 11.42
CA THR A 530 17.22 35.53 11.74
C THR A 530 17.34 34.86 13.16
N ALA A 531 18.45 35.03 13.90
CA ALA A 531 18.54 34.83 15.35
C ALA A 531 19.66 35.69 15.97
N ALA A 532 19.47 36.13 17.23
CA ALA A 532 20.44 36.73 18.15
C ALA A 532 19.82 36.62 19.57
N ASP A 533 20.51 36.35 20.69
CA ASP A 533 21.95 36.43 20.99
C ASP A 533 22.46 35.33 21.97
N PHE A 534 23.79 35.27 22.08
CA PHE A 534 24.64 34.50 23.00
C PHE A 534 24.43 34.90 24.50
N ALA A 535 24.97 34.25 25.56
CA ALA A 535 26.00 33.20 25.73
C ALA A 535 25.84 32.44 27.10
N ALA A 536 26.75 31.49 27.39
CA ALA A 536 26.91 30.77 28.68
C ALA A 536 27.73 31.60 29.74
N PRO A 537 28.16 31.13 30.96
CA PRO A 537 28.82 29.83 31.26
C PRO A 537 28.49 29.13 32.61
N GLY A 538 29.00 27.90 32.81
CA GLY A 538 29.19 27.22 34.12
C GLY A 538 30.54 27.58 34.76
N GLU A 539 31.16 26.82 35.68
CA GLU A 539 30.87 25.57 36.42
C GLU A 539 31.90 25.50 37.61
N ASP A 540 31.87 24.54 38.55
CA ASP A 540 32.78 24.57 39.72
C ASP A 540 33.36 23.22 40.25
N ALA A 541 34.62 23.30 40.72
CA ALA A 541 35.42 22.52 41.68
C ALA A 541 35.40 20.97 41.85
N GLY A 542 36.50 20.46 42.43
CA GLY A 542 36.60 19.11 43.04
C GLY A 542 37.79 18.92 44.01
N ARG A 543 37.73 17.93 44.92
CA ARG A 543 38.86 17.37 45.74
C ARG A 543 38.48 16.06 46.49
N SER A 544 39.45 15.17 46.74
CA SER A 544 39.35 13.78 47.29
C SER A 544 39.88 13.66 48.76
N PRO A 545 40.16 12.48 49.42
CA PRO A 545 40.07 11.03 49.03
C PRO A 545 39.66 9.95 50.12
N GLU A 546 39.38 8.69 49.71
CA GLU A 546 39.96 7.38 50.19
C GLU A 546 39.06 6.11 49.99
N ARG A 547 39.66 5.05 49.39
CA ARG A 547 39.38 3.58 49.41
C ARG A 547 37.95 3.00 49.36
N HIS A 548 37.61 2.33 48.23
CA HIS A 548 37.48 0.86 48.15
C HIS A 548 37.44 0.36 46.68
N GLN A 549 38.05 -0.82 46.45
CA GLN A 549 37.81 -1.87 45.42
C GLN A 549 37.17 -1.59 44.03
N HIS A 550 37.84 -2.16 43.00
CA HIS A 550 37.38 -2.55 41.65
C HIS A 550 36.79 -1.45 40.72
N GLU A 551 37.02 -1.45 39.41
CA GLU A 551 38.06 -2.02 38.53
C GLU A 551 37.84 -1.33 37.17
N GLU A 552 38.77 -0.49 36.70
CA GLU A 552 38.54 0.36 35.52
C GLU A 552 39.52 -0.01 34.40
N LEU A 553 38.99 -0.20 33.19
CA LEU A 553 39.70 -0.74 32.04
C LEU A 553 40.59 0.33 31.38
N ASP A 554 41.91 0.08 31.38
CA ASP A 554 42.87 0.86 30.58
C ASP A 554 42.58 0.71 29.08
N ALA A 555 42.50 1.85 28.37
CA ALA A 555 42.46 1.87 26.92
C ALA A 555 43.82 1.42 26.33
N PRO A 556 43.88 0.38 25.47
CA PRO A 556 45.12 -0.02 24.82
C PRO A 556 45.47 0.96 23.69
N GLY A 557 46.73 1.43 23.69
CA GLY A 557 47.19 2.49 22.80
C GLY A 557 47.38 2.09 21.33
N ALA A 558 47.73 3.09 20.52
CA ALA A 558 47.97 2.95 19.08
C ALA A 558 48.95 1.80 18.75
N SER A 559 48.45 0.83 17.98
CA SER A 559 49.19 -0.36 17.54
C SER A 559 50.23 -0.02 16.44
N PRO A 560 51.36 -0.75 16.34
CA PRO A 560 52.40 -0.52 15.31
C PRO A 560 51.96 -0.71 13.83
N LEU A 561 50.72 -1.15 13.58
CA LEU A 561 50.18 -1.53 12.26
C LEU A 561 50.22 -0.41 11.20
N SER A 562 50.29 0.86 11.60
CA SER A 562 50.40 2.00 10.67
C SER A 562 51.75 2.04 9.90
N ALA A 563 52.78 1.34 10.38
CA ALA A 563 54.05 1.20 9.68
C ALA A 563 54.03 0.07 8.62
N GLU A 564 53.37 -1.06 8.92
CA GLU A 564 53.28 -2.20 7.99
C GLU A 564 52.39 -1.89 6.77
N ARG A 565 51.34 -1.07 6.94
CA ARG A 565 50.48 -0.58 5.84
C ARG A 565 51.26 0.11 4.70
N ARG A 566 52.46 0.63 4.95
CA ARG A 566 53.32 1.28 3.93
C ARG A 566 54.42 0.39 3.35
N ALA A 567 54.61 -0.83 3.84
CA ALA A 567 55.68 -1.73 3.41
C ALA A 567 55.23 -2.85 2.46
N ALA A 568 53.91 -3.06 2.31
CA ALA A 568 53.36 -4.20 1.58
C ALA A 568 53.23 -4.02 0.05
N SER A 569 53.57 -2.84 -0.52
CA SER A 569 53.29 -2.53 -1.94
C SER A 569 54.41 -2.88 -2.94
N GLU A 570 55.41 -3.67 -2.56
CA GLU A 570 56.51 -4.10 -3.47
C GLU A 570 56.65 -5.62 -3.50
N GLY A 571 55.80 -6.27 -4.30
CA GLY A 571 55.88 -7.70 -4.59
C GLY A 571 55.14 -8.07 -5.87
N ASP A 572 55.88 -8.28 -6.97
CA ASP A 572 55.33 -8.70 -8.27
C ASP A 572 54.56 -10.04 -8.14
N LEU A 573 53.23 -9.96 -8.13
CA LEU A 573 52.34 -11.11 -8.30
C LEU A 573 51.78 -11.13 -9.73
N PRO A 574 51.65 -12.32 -10.36
CA PRO A 574 51.40 -12.43 -11.79
C PRO A 574 50.03 -11.88 -12.19
N ALA A 575 50.00 -11.10 -13.28
CA ALA A 575 48.81 -10.43 -13.79
C ALA A 575 47.64 -11.40 -14.04
N ALA A 576 46.46 -11.06 -13.50
CA ALA A 576 45.23 -11.79 -13.75
C ALA A 576 44.85 -11.76 -15.24
N SER A 577 44.28 -12.85 -15.73
CA SER A 577 43.81 -12.94 -17.13
C SER A 577 42.55 -12.08 -17.34
N PRO A 578 42.38 -11.47 -18.53
CA PRO A 578 41.27 -10.54 -18.77
C PRO A 578 39.90 -11.20 -18.60
N VAL A 579 39.02 -10.52 -17.86
CA VAL A 579 37.69 -10.97 -17.45
C VAL A 579 36.90 -11.59 -18.61
N SER A 580 36.45 -12.83 -18.44
CA SER A 580 35.57 -13.49 -19.41
C SER A 580 34.15 -12.93 -19.33
N ARG A 581 33.94 -11.79 -19.98
CA ARG A 581 32.63 -11.13 -20.12
C ARG A 581 31.61 -12.10 -20.73
N ARG A 582 30.35 -12.07 -20.27
CA ARG A 582 29.30 -12.83 -20.95
C ARG A 582 29.11 -12.31 -22.38
N PRO A 583 29.21 -13.16 -23.42
CA PRO A 583 29.04 -12.68 -24.78
C PRO A 583 27.60 -12.25 -25.05
N LYS A 584 27.43 -11.02 -25.58
CA LYS A 584 26.11 -10.47 -25.91
C LYS A 584 25.32 -11.35 -26.89
N HIS A 585 26.00 -12.17 -27.70
CA HIS A 585 25.35 -13.10 -28.63
C HIS A 585 24.54 -14.21 -27.93
N LEU A 586 24.85 -14.58 -26.67
CA LEU A 586 24.07 -15.58 -25.93
C LEU A 586 22.63 -15.13 -25.68
N ARG A 587 22.38 -13.81 -25.59
CA ARG A 587 21.02 -13.24 -25.51
C ARG A 587 20.27 -13.44 -26.82
N TRP A 588 20.90 -13.15 -27.96
CA TRP A 588 20.31 -13.36 -29.28
C TRP A 588 19.99 -14.84 -29.53
N ILE A 589 20.93 -15.75 -29.21
CA ILE A 589 20.70 -17.21 -29.25
C ILE A 589 19.48 -17.61 -28.41
N SER A 590 19.32 -17.05 -27.20
CA SER A 590 18.16 -17.32 -26.35
C SER A 590 16.85 -16.79 -26.92
N TRP A 591 16.82 -15.59 -27.50
CA TRP A 591 15.61 -15.03 -28.13
C TRP A 591 15.23 -15.79 -29.40
N SER A 592 16.20 -16.12 -30.25
CA SER A 592 15.99 -16.96 -31.43
C SER A 592 15.53 -18.37 -31.05
N ALA A 593 15.98 -18.93 -29.92
CA ALA A 593 15.45 -20.18 -29.38
C ALA A 593 13.97 -20.06 -28.98
N VAL A 594 13.56 -18.99 -28.30
CA VAL A 594 12.15 -18.72 -27.97
C VAL A 594 11.30 -18.58 -29.24
N LEU A 595 11.79 -17.88 -30.27
CA LEU A 595 11.10 -17.76 -31.55
C LEU A 595 10.92 -19.14 -32.23
N VAL A 596 11.96 -19.98 -32.31
CA VAL A 596 11.84 -21.33 -32.89
C VAL A 596 10.92 -22.24 -32.06
N ALA A 597 10.89 -22.08 -30.73
CA ALA A 597 9.91 -22.76 -29.88
C ALA A 597 8.48 -22.35 -30.26
N ILE A 598 8.20 -21.04 -30.39
CA ILE A 598 6.88 -20.52 -30.81
C ILE A 598 6.49 -21.05 -32.20
N PHE A 599 7.40 -21.03 -33.17
CA PHE A 599 7.15 -21.62 -34.51
C PHE A 599 6.91 -23.14 -34.47
N SER A 600 7.49 -23.86 -33.50
CA SER A 600 7.26 -25.30 -33.33
C SER A 600 5.95 -25.63 -32.60
N LEU A 601 5.34 -24.62 -31.94
CA LEU A 601 4.05 -24.69 -31.24
C LEU A 601 2.88 -24.20 -32.11
N LEU A 602 3.09 -23.17 -32.94
CA LEU A 602 2.09 -22.55 -33.82
C LEU A 602 1.24 -23.50 -34.70
N PRO A 603 1.72 -24.68 -35.17
CA PRO A 603 0.91 -25.59 -36.00
C PRO A 603 -0.34 -26.17 -35.33
N THR A 604 -0.59 -25.92 -34.03
CA THR A 604 -1.86 -26.25 -33.35
C THR A 604 -2.92 -25.15 -33.49
N ALA A 605 -2.55 -23.91 -33.78
CA ALA A 605 -3.43 -22.74 -33.66
C ALA A 605 -4.02 -22.25 -35.00
N THR A 606 -3.48 -22.65 -36.15
CA THR A 606 -3.88 -22.10 -37.45
C THR A 606 -4.44 -23.14 -38.42
N SER A 607 -5.69 -22.95 -38.83
CA SER A 607 -6.36 -23.64 -39.95
C SER A 607 -5.88 -23.17 -41.34
N ILE A 608 -4.81 -22.37 -41.40
CA ILE A 608 -4.27 -21.75 -42.61
C ILE A 608 -3.34 -22.73 -43.35
N ARG A 609 -3.84 -23.33 -44.43
CA ARG A 609 -3.08 -24.20 -45.33
C ARG A 609 -2.25 -23.40 -46.33
N PHE A 610 -0.94 -23.33 -46.16
CA PHE A 610 -0.05 -23.05 -47.29
C PHE A 610 0.23 -24.33 -48.09
N SER A 611 -0.45 -24.49 -49.22
CA SER A 611 -0.25 -25.58 -50.16
C SER A 611 0.91 -25.30 -51.12
N LEU A 612 2.15 -25.54 -50.67
CA LEU A 612 3.26 -25.80 -51.60
C LEU A 612 3.24 -27.29 -51.96
N GLY A 613 3.10 -27.57 -53.26
CA GLY A 613 2.71 -28.89 -53.75
C GLY A 613 3.76 -29.99 -53.56
N HIS A 614 3.26 -31.21 -53.37
CA HIS A 614 3.95 -32.48 -53.61
C HIS A 614 5.34 -32.67 -52.98
N PHE A 615 5.40 -32.91 -51.65
CA PHE A 615 6.20 -34.00 -51.07
C PHE A 615 5.72 -34.28 -49.64
N SER A 616 4.95 -35.36 -49.45
CA SER A 616 4.54 -35.82 -48.11
C SER A 616 4.53 -37.34 -48.11
N PHE A 617 5.60 -37.95 -47.59
CA PHE A 617 5.80 -39.41 -47.58
C PHE A 617 4.99 -40.15 -46.49
N VAL A 618 4.16 -39.43 -45.73
CA VAL A 618 3.49 -39.91 -44.51
C VAL A 618 1.96 -39.96 -44.72
N HIS A 619 1.41 -41.18 -44.65
CA HIS A 619 -0.01 -41.49 -44.81
C HIS A 619 -0.79 -41.38 -43.48
N GLY A 620 -2.08 -41.06 -43.58
CA GLY A 620 -3.10 -41.35 -42.56
C GLY A 620 -2.76 -40.93 -41.13
N ASP A 621 -2.42 -41.92 -40.31
CA ASP A 621 -2.37 -41.83 -38.84
C ASP A 621 -1.07 -41.21 -38.28
N ASP A 622 0.02 -41.17 -39.06
CA ASP A 622 1.32 -40.67 -38.57
C ASP A 622 1.45 -39.12 -38.55
N ARG A 623 0.42 -38.38 -38.98
CA ARG A 623 0.48 -36.90 -39.06
C ARG A 623 0.25 -36.20 -37.71
N SER A 624 -0.51 -36.83 -36.82
CA SER A 624 -0.73 -36.40 -35.43
C SER A 624 0.53 -36.65 -34.58
N ALA A 625 1.19 -37.78 -34.77
CA ALA A 625 2.50 -38.10 -34.17
C ALA A 625 3.51 -36.97 -34.38
N GLY A 626 3.67 -36.51 -35.62
CA GLY A 626 4.55 -35.38 -35.96
C GLY A 626 4.12 -34.03 -35.36
N LEU A 627 2.85 -33.84 -35.00
CA LEU A 627 2.38 -32.64 -34.30
C LEU A 627 2.85 -32.66 -32.84
N ILE A 628 2.62 -33.78 -32.15
CA ILE A 628 2.91 -33.91 -30.73
C ILE A 628 4.43 -33.88 -30.49
N ILE A 629 5.22 -34.51 -31.37
CA ILE A 629 6.69 -34.42 -31.34
C ILE A 629 7.16 -32.97 -31.56
N SER A 630 6.57 -32.21 -32.49
CA SER A 630 6.90 -30.79 -32.71
C SER A 630 6.59 -29.93 -31.48
N VAL A 631 5.44 -30.14 -30.85
CA VAL A 631 5.03 -29.44 -29.63
C VAL A 631 5.95 -29.78 -28.45
N ALA A 632 6.29 -31.05 -28.24
CA ALA A 632 7.21 -31.49 -27.20
C ALA A 632 8.63 -30.91 -27.40
N ILE A 633 9.11 -30.85 -28.64
CA ILE A 633 10.38 -30.20 -28.99
C ILE A 633 10.30 -28.69 -28.73
N GLY A 634 9.20 -28.03 -29.10
CA GLY A 634 8.96 -26.61 -28.81
C GLY A 634 9.00 -26.27 -27.32
N ILE A 635 8.30 -27.06 -26.48
CA ILE A 635 8.34 -26.95 -25.01
C ILE A 635 9.77 -27.21 -24.49
N GLY A 636 10.46 -28.20 -25.04
CA GLY A 636 11.87 -28.50 -24.75
C GLY A 636 12.78 -27.30 -25.00
N ILE A 637 12.69 -26.68 -26.18
CA ILE A 637 13.47 -25.52 -26.59
C ILE A 637 13.16 -24.31 -25.69
N LEU A 638 11.89 -24.08 -25.37
CA LEU A 638 11.47 -23.02 -24.45
C LEU A 638 12.08 -23.22 -23.04
N GLY A 639 12.06 -24.45 -22.52
CA GLY A 639 12.65 -24.81 -21.23
C GLY A 639 14.16 -24.58 -21.15
N ILE A 640 14.91 -24.82 -22.23
CA ILE A 640 16.38 -24.59 -22.26
C ILE A 640 16.79 -23.14 -22.56
N ALA A 641 15.92 -22.28 -23.10
CA ALA A 641 16.28 -20.93 -23.52
C ALA A 641 16.93 -20.12 -22.37
N ARG A 642 16.36 -20.21 -21.15
CA ARG A 642 16.93 -19.59 -19.93
C ARG A 642 18.28 -20.19 -19.50
N GLY A 643 18.59 -21.40 -19.93
CA GLY A 643 19.90 -22.03 -19.76
C GLY A 643 20.91 -21.57 -20.81
N LEU A 644 20.48 -21.40 -22.07
CA LEU A 644 21.31 -20.91 -23.17
C LEU A 644 21.77 -19.46 -22.94
N SER A 645 20.85 -18.57 -22.54
CA SER A 645 21.20 -17.18 -22.15
C SER A 645 22.16 -17.07 -20.96
N ARG A 646 22.34 -18.14 -20.18
CA ARG A 646 23.31 -18.23 -19.07
C ARG A 646 24.63 -18.90 -19.44
N GLY A 647 24.82 -19.27 -20.71
CA GLY A 647 26.02 -19.99 -21.14
C GLY A 647 26.16 -21.38 -20.51
N LYS A 648 25.05 -22.05 -20.16
CA LYS A 648 25.13 -23.38 -19.51
C LYS A 648 25.53 -24.48 -20.48
N ARG A 649 26.59 -25.21 -20.16
CA ARG A 649 27.10 -26.32 -21.00
C ARG A 649 26.08 -27.44 -21.23
N ARG A 650 25.25 -27.77 -20.22
CA ARG A 650 24.17 -28.76 -20.36
C ARG A 650 23.00 -28.26 -21.23
N ALA A 651 22.65 -26.97 -21.13
CA ALA A 651 21.59 -26.39 -21.95
C ALA A 651 22.02 -26.30 -23.42
N TRP A 652 23.29 -25.99 -23.68
CA TRP A 652 23.91 -26.11 -25.01
C TRP A 652 23.80 -27.52 -25.58
N GLY A 653 24.26 -28.53 -24.83
CA GLY A 653 24.25 -29.92 -25.30
C GLY A 653 22.84 -30.44 -25.63
N VAL A 654 21.84 -30.13 -24.80
CA VAL A 654 20.45 -30.47 -25.09
C VAL A 654 19.86 -29.61 -26.21
N GLY A 655 20.26 -28.35 -26.33
CA GLY A 655 19.88 -27.49 -27.45
C GLY A 655 20.35 -28.03 -28.80
N VAL A 656 21.62 -28.45 -28.91
CA VAL A 656 22.15 -29.09 -30.13
C VAL A 656 21.30 -30.29 -30.54
N VAL A 657 20.89 -31.13 -29.58
CA VAL A 657 19.99 -32.27 -29.84
C VAL A 657 18.59 -31.83 -30.25
N LEU A 658 17.96 -30.90 -29.52
CA LEU A 658 16.60 -30.44 -29.80
C LEU A 658 16.48 -29.69 -31.13
N PHE A 659 17.43 -28.84 -31.49
CA PHE A 659 17.42 -28.14 -32.79
C PHE A 659 17.72 -29.08 -33.97
N ALA A 660 18.57 -30.10 -33.77
CA ALA A 660 18.76 -31.15 -34.78
C ALA A 660 17.49 -31.99 -34.97
N LEU A 661 16.81 -32.38 -33.88
CA LEU A 661 15.52 -33.07 -33.94
C LEU A 661 14.43 -32.18 -34.57
N ALA A 662 14.36 -30.89 -34.22
CA ALA A 662 13.43 -29.94 -34.83
C ALA A 662 13.62 -29.86 -36.36
N ALA A 663 14.86 -29.68 -36.82
CA ALA A 663 15.18 -29.60 -38.24
C ALA A 663 14.80 -30.89 -39.00
N LEU A 664 15.02 -32.07 -38.39
CA LEU A 664 14.62 -33.35 -38.97
C LEU A 664 13.09 -33.51 -39.02
N VAL A 665 12.38 -33.21 -37.93
CA VAL A 665 10.91 -33.34 -37.85
C VAL A 665 10.22 -32.40 -38.84
N HIS A 666 10.65 -31.14 -38.92
CA HIS A 666 10.15 -30.16 -39.90
C HIS A 666 10.48 -30.53 -41.34
N LEU A 667 11.52 -31.33 -41.59
CA LEU A 667 11.85 -31.83 -42.93
C LEU A 667 10.96 -33.03 -43.35
N PHE A 668 10.70 -33.98 -42.46
CA PHE A 668 9.95 -35.21 -42.79
C PHE A 668 8.43 -35.04 -42.78
N ARG A 669 7.90 -34.14 -41.96
CA ARG A 669 6.44 -33.95 -41.78
C ARG A 669 5.76 -33.25 -42.97
N GLY A 670 6.56 -32.58 -43.81
CA GLY A 670 6.14 -31.69 -44.88
C GLY A 670 6.89 -30.36 -44.70
N PRO A 671 7.65 -29.89 -45.71
CA PRO A 671 8.64 -28.85 -45.49
C PRO A 671 7.99 -27.50 -45.17
N ASP A 672 8.13 -27.06 -43.92
CA ASP A 672 8.13 -25.63 -43.59
C ASP A 672 9.58 -25.12 -43.79
N PRO A 673 9.88 -24.44 -44.92
CA PRO A 673 11.24 -24.00 -45.20
C PRO A 673 11.72 -22.95 -44.19
N VAL A 674 10.82 -22.21 -43.53
CA VAL A 674 11.18 -21.20 -42.52
C VAL A 674 11.58 -21.91 -41.23
N ALA A 675 10.77 -22.85 -40.73
CA ALA A 675 11.07 -23.59 -39.51
C ALA A 675 12.34 -24.46 -39.64
N VAL A 676 12.57 -25.09 -40.81
CA VAL A 676 13.81 -25.84 -41.10
C VAL A 676 15.02 -24.91 -41.13
N VAL A 677 14.96 -23.77 -41.84
CA VAL A 677 16.09 -22.82 -41.92
C VAL A 677 16.42 -22.22 -40.56
N LEU A 678 15.42 -21.81 -39.78
CA LEU A 678 15.64 -21.26 -38.43
C LEU A 678 16.24 -22.32 -37.48
N SER A 679 15.75 -23.57 -37.52
CA SER A 679 16.29 -24.66 -36.70
C SER A 679 17.74 -25.00 -37.08
N ALA A 680 18.05 -25.04 -38.38
CA ALA A 680 19.40 -25.28 -38.88
C ALA A 680 20.36 -24.11 -38.56
N ALA A 681 19.89 -22.86 -38.67
CA ALA A 681 20.66 -21.68 -38.29
C ALA A 681 20.96 -21.66 -36.78
N MET A 682 20.00 -22.04 -35.95
CA MET A 682 20.20 -22.20 -34.50
C MET A 682 21.18 -23.32 -34.16
N LEU A 683 21.08 -24.48 -34.83
CA LEU A 683 22.04 -25.58 -34.67
C LEU A 683 23.47 -25.13 -35.05
N PHE A 684 23.63 -24.42 -36.16
CA PHE A 684 24.91 -23.83 -36.57
C PHE A 684 25.45 -22.83 -35.54
N ALA A 685 24.61 -21.91 -35.06
CA ALA A 685 25.00 -20.92 -34.04
C ALA A 685 25.45 -21.58 -32.73
N LEU A 686 24.74 -22.60 -32.25
CA LEU A 686 25.15 -23.34 -31.04
C LEU A 686 26.49 -24.06 -31.24
N ILE A 687 26.76 -24.63 -32.42
CA ILE A 687 28.04 -25.29 -32.71
C ILE A 687 29.17 -24.25 -32.82
N TRP A 688 28.90 -23.10 -33.45
CA TRP A 688 29.87 -22.02 -33.65
C TRP A 688 30.29 -21.36 -32.34
N PHE A 689 29.34 -21.03 -31.47
CA PHE A 689 29.56 -20.39 -30.17
C PHE A 689 29.73 -21.39 -29.00
N ARG A 690 30.11 -22.65 -29.30
CA ARG A 690 30.20 -23.73 -28.29
C ARG A 690 31.10 -23.38 -27.09
N ASP A 691 32.16 -22.62 -27.33
CA ASP A 691 33.21 -22.33 -26.36
C ASP A 691 32.79 -21.24 -25.36
N ASP A 692 31.64 -20.60 -25.59
CA ASP A 692 31.00 -19.61 -24.70
C ASP A 692 30.04 -20.27 -23.68
N PHE A 693 29.70 -21.55 -23.87
CA PHE A 693 28.81 -22.29 -22.96
C PHE A 693 29.58 -23.01 -21.84
N ARG A 694 30.29 -22.23 -20.99
CA ARG A 694 31.15 -22.74 -19.92
C ARG A 694 30.46 -22.98 -18.58
N ALA A 695 29.28 -22.42 -18.35
CA ALA A 695 28.65 -22.45 -17.03
C ALA A 695 28.16 -23.86 -16.64
N HIS A 696 28.43 -24.23 -15.40
CA HIS A 696 28.06 -25.54 -14.84
C HIS A 696 26.58 -25.57 -14.41
N SER A 697 26.01 -26.78 -14.35
CA SER A 697 24.65 -27.03 -13.85
C SER A 697 24.70 -27.82 -12.55
N ASP A 698 23.69 -27.59 -11.71
CA ASP A 698 23.52 -28.20 -10.39
C ASP A 698 23.68 -29.74 -10.41
N PRO A 699 24.51 -30.33 -9.53
CA PRO A 699 24.53 -31.76 -9.26
C PRO A 699 23.27 -32.26 -8.52
N GLY A 700 22.75 -31.50 -7.57
CA GLY A 700 21.60 -31.89 -6.74
C GLY A 700 20.31 -31.96 -7.56
N SER A 701 20.12 -31.05 -8.53
CA SER A 701 18.94 -31.11 -9.40
C SER A 701 18.96 -32.30 -10.39
N LEU A 702 20.13 -32.87 -10.69
CA LEU A 702 20.22 -34.15 -11.43
C LEU A 702 19.73 -35.33 -10.59
N GLN A 703 20.09 -35.37 -9.30
CA GLN A 703 19.59 -36.40 -8.38
C GLN A 703 18.06 -36.29 -8.21
N GLN A 704 17.54 -35.06 -8.07
CA GLN A 704 16.09 -34.83 -8.03
C GLN A 704 15.40 -35.23 -9.33
N ALA A 705 15.96 -34.92 -10.51
CA ALA A 705 15.42 -35.38 -11.79
C ALA A 705 15.43 -36.91 -11.93
N ALA A 706 16.50 -37.57 -11.49
CA ALA A 706 16.63 -39.03 -11.52
C ALA A 706 15.66 -39.74 -10.56
N ILE A 707 15.27 -39.11 -9.44
CA ILE A 707 14.23 -39.59 -8.53
C ILE A 707 12.83 -39.26 -9.09
N PHE A 708 12.65 -38.09 -9.68
CA PHE A 708 11.36 -37.62 -10.21
C PHE A 708 10.82 -38.55 -11.30
N VAL A 709 11.61 -38.92 -12.31
CA VAL A 709 11.14 -39.75 -13.44
C VAL A 709 10.46 -41.06 -13.00
N PRO A 710 11.09 -41.96 -12.21
CA PRO A 710 10.45 -43.21 -11.81
C PRO A 710 9.25 -43.01 -10.87
N VAL A 711 9.28 -41.99 -10.00
CA VAL A 711 8.14 -41.68 -9.10
C VAL A 711 6.95 -41.13 -9.89
N TYR A 712 7.20 -40.26 -10.87
CA TYR A 712 6.18 -39.68 -11.72
C TYR A 712 5.53 -40.72 -12.63
N LEU A 713 6.33 -41.58 -13.28
CA LEU A 713 5.82 -42.71 -14.06
C LEU A 713 5.03 -43.67 -13.17
N LEU A 714 5.48 -44.00 -11.96
CA LEU A 714 4.68 -44.84 -11.05
C LEU A 714 3.31 -44.20 -10.71
N PHE A 715 3.27 -42.87 -10.51
CA PHE A 715 2.01 -42.14 -10.28
C PHE A 715 1.08 -42.20 -11.50
N VAL A 716 1.58 -41.94 -12.71
CA VAL A 716 0.77 -42.02 -13.94
C VAL A 716 0.33 -43.45 -14.21
N PHE A 717 1.21 -44.45 -14.03
CA PHE A 717 0.85 -45.86 -14.14
C PHE A 717 -0.28 -46.24 -13.17
N LEU A 718 -0.26 -45.78 -11.92
CA LEU A 718 -1.34 -46.00 -10.96
C LEU A 718 -2.65 -45.34 -11.41
N PHE A 719 -2.60 -44.09 -11.87
CA PHE A 719 -3.77 -43.39 -12.44
C PHE A 719 -4.36 -44.14 -13.64
N THR A 720 -3.52 -44.54 -14.60
CA THR A 720 -3.89 -45.31 -15.80
C THR A 720 -4.50 -46.65 -15.41
N SER A 721 -3.87 -47.36 -14.47
CA SER A 721 -4.32 -48.66 -13.95
C SER A 721 -5.69 -48.59 -13.28
N ILE A 722 -5.90 -47.63 -12.39
CA ILE A 722 -7.17 -47.47 -11.66
C ILE A 722 -8.30 -47.11 -12.63
N THR A 723 -8.02 -46.19 -13.56
CA THR A 723 -9.00 -45.68 -14.53
C THR A 723 -9.40 -46.76 -15.55
N LEU A 724 -8.44 -47.52 -16.09
CA LEU A 724 -8.74 -48.69 -16.94
C LEU A 724 -9.41 -49.84 -16.17
N PHE A 725 -9.07 -50.05 -14.89
CA PHE A 725 -9.70 -51.08 -14.08
C PHE A 725 -11.17 -50.74 -13.75
N ALA A 726 -11.51 -49.46 -13.60
CA ALA A 726 -12.89 -49.01 -13.45
C ALA A 726 -13.72 -49.35 -14.70
N GLU A 727 -13.22 -49.02 -15.89
CA GLU A 727 -13.88 -49.27 -17.18
C GLU A 727 -13.64 -50.65 -17.79
N ARG A 728 -13.08 -51.62 -17.03
CA ARG A 728 -12.69 -52.95 -17.52
C ARG A 728 -13.80 -53.80 -18.19
N LYS A 729 -15.06 -53.37 -18.13
CA LYS A 729 -16.22 -54.01 -18.77
C LYS A 729 -16.62 -53.36 -20.11
N HIS A 730 -16.11 -52.17 -20.40
CA HIS A 730 -16.46 -51.34 -21.56
C HIS A 730 -15.22 -51.00 -22.42
N ILE A 731 -14.16 -51.82 -22.28
CA ILE A 731 -12.94 -51.74 -23.08
C ILE A 731 -12.69 -53.06 -23.79
N THR A 732 -12.11 -52.99 -24.99
CA THR A 732 -11.75 -54.16 -25.80
C THR A 732 -10.33 -53.98 -26.36
N PRO A 733 -9.45 -55.00 -26.33
CA PRO A 733 -9.59 -56.30 -25.65
C PRO A 733 -9.58 -56.17 -24.11
N ASP A 734 -9.76 -57.28 -23.40
CA ASP A 734 -9.71 -57.33 -21.93
C ASP A 734 -8.42 -56.71 -21.35
N LEU A 735 -8.53 -56.10 -20.17
CA LEU A 735 -7.42 -55.41 -19.50
C LEU A 735 -6.24 -56.35 -19.22
N THR A 736 -5.10 -56.06 -19.84
CA THR A 736 -3.81 -56.72 -19.56
C THR A 736 -2.80 -55.75 -18.99
N PHE A 737 -1.84 -56.27 -18.20
CA PHE A 737 -0.72 -55.48 -17.68
C PHE A 737 0.06 -54.78 -18.81
N TRP A 738 0.41 -55.52 -19.87
CA TRP A 738 1.18 -54.96 -20.99
C TRP A 738 0.38 -53.97 -21.83
N GLY A 739 -0.93 -54.19 -22.02
CA GLY A 739 -1.77 -53.21 -22.69
C GLY A 739 -1.90 -51.91 -21.88
N ASN A 740 -1.99 -52.00 -20.55
CA ASN A 740 -2.00 -50.83 -19.66
C ASN A 740 -0.68 -50.03 -19.72
N VAL A 741 0.47 -50.71 -19.64
CA VAL A 741 1.79 -50.07 -19.87
C VAL A 741 1.87 -49.42 -21.26
N GLN A 742 1.34 -50.07 -22.30
CA GLN A 742 1.28 -49.45 -23.63
C GLN A 742 0.37 -48.22 -23.67
N THR A 743 -0.78 -48.23 -23.00
CA THR A 743 -1.66 -47.06 -22.90
C THR A 743 -0.99 -45.89 -22.18
N GLU A 744 -0.29 -46.15 -21.07
CA GLU A 744 0.45 -45.10 -20.34
C GLU A 744 1.51 -44.46 -21.24
N PHE A 745 2.46 -45.25 -21.76
CA PHE A 745 3.58 -44.72 -22.54
C PHE A 745 3.14 -44.06 -23.84
N LYS A 746 2.08 -44.56 -24.49
CA LYS A 746 1.52 -43.92 -25.69
C LYS A 746 0.72 -42.66 -25.36
N GLY A 747 -0.14 -42.70 -24.35
CA GLY A 747 -0.99 -41.57 -23.93
C GLY A 747 -0.18 -40.37 -23.46
N LEU A 748 0.91 -40.60 -22.71
CA LEU A 748 1.87 -39.56 -22.29
C LEU A 748 2.51 -38.81 -23.47
N VAL A 749 2.56 -39.40 -24.67
CA VAL A 749 3.00 -38.75 -25.92
C VAL A 749 1.88 -38.64 -26.96
N GLY A 750 0.61 -38.66 -26.53
CA GLY A 750 -0.58 -38.38 -27.34
C GLY A 750 -0.92 -39.40 -28.44
N PHE A 751 -0.44 -40.63 -28.32
CA PHE A 751 -0.84 -41.75 -29.19
C PHE A 751 -1.93 -42.59 -28.52
N ALA A 752 -2.87 -43.10 -29.32
CA ALA A 752 -3.91 -44.01 -28.86
C ALA A 752 -3.34 -45.34 -28.31
N GLY A 753 -3.92 -45.82 -27.21
CA GLY A 753 -3.60 -47.11 -26.59
C GLY A 753 -4.02 -48.32 -27.44
N PRO A 754 -3.73 -49.56 -26.99
CA PRO A 754 -4.22 -50.78 -27.63
C PRO A 754 -5.69 -51.10 -27.35
N TYR A 755 -6.40 -50.28 -26.55
CA TYR A 755 -7.80 -50.49 -26.18
C TYR A 755 -8.75 -49.58 -26.95
N THR A 756 -9.87 -50.13 -27.39
CA THR A 756 -11.06 -49.38 -27.83
C THR A 756 -12.04 -49.25 -26.66
N TYR A 757 -12.62 -48.05 -26.48
CA TYR A 757 -13.53 -47.73 -25.38
C TYR A 757 -14.96 -47.54 -25.91
N GLU A 758 -15.97 -48.14 -25.28
CA GLU A 758 -17.37 -48.01 -25.72
C GLU A 758 -17.95 -46.60 -25.46
N HIS A 759 -17.48 -45.93 -24.40
CA HIS A 759 -17.96 -44.61 -24.00
C HIS A 759 -17.08 -43.48 -24.58
N LYS A 760 -17.59 -42.77 -25.59
CA LYS A 760 -16.88 -41.65 -26.24
C LYS A 760 -16.40 -40.58 -25.25
N VAL A 761 -17.22 -40.20 -24.27
CA VAL A 761 -16.86 -39.18 -23.26
C VAL A 761 -15.65 -39.63 -22.42
N PHE A 762 -15.55 -40.92 -22.12
CA PHE A 762 -14.41 -41.48 -21.41
C PHE A 762 -13.15 -41.48 -22.27
N HIS A 763 -13.24 -41.90 -23.54
CA HIS A 763 -12.14 -41.83 -24.50
C HIS A 763 -11.57 -40.41 -24.62
N ASP A 764 -12.44 -39.43 -24.91
CA ASP A 764 -12.04 -38.04 -25.15
C ASP A 764 -11.40 -37.41 -23.90
N PHE A 765 -11.91 -37.73 -22.70
CA PHE A 765 -11.32 -37.29 -21.42
C PHE A 765 -9.99 -37.99 -21.10
N PHE A 766 -9.95 -39.33 -21.20
CA PHE A 766 -8.84 -40.14 -20.70
C PHE A 766 -7.56 -39.97 -21.54
N GLU A 767 -7.68 -39.95 -22.88
CA GLU A 767 -6.52 -39.71 -23.75
C GLU A 767 -5.99 -38.27 -23.59
N THR A 768 -6.88 -37.28 -23.44
CA THR A 768 -6.50 -35.89 -23.15
C THR A 768 -5.81 -35.77 -21.80
N ALA A 769 -6.30 -36.44 -20.75
CA ALA A 769 -5.71 -36.40 -19.41
C ALA A 769 -4.28 -36.99 -19.40
N LEU A 770 -4.04 -38.11 -20.09
CA LEU A 770 -2.70 -38.69 -20.21
C LEU A 770 -1.74 -37.77 -20.97
N LEU A 771 -2.20 -37.10 -22.04
CA LEU A 771 -1.39 -36.13 -22.78
C LEU A 771 -1.04 -34.91 -21.91
N VAL A 772 -1.98 -34.36 -21.14
CA VAL A 772 -1.74 -33.25 -20.22
C VAL A 772 -0.74 -33.63 -19.13
N LEU A 773 -0.84 -34.85 -18.56
CA LEU A 773 0.15 -35.37 -17.63
C LEU A 773 1.54 -35.51 -18.29
N GLY A 774 1.61 -35.99 -19.54
CA GLY A 774 2.86 -36.06 -20.30
C GLY A 774 3.55 -34.71 -20.47
N ILE A 775 2.78 -33.68 -20.83
CA ILE A 775 3.25 -32.30 -20.97
C ILE A 775 3.75 -31.75 -19.62
N LEU A 776 2.98 -31.95 -18.54
CA LEU A 776 3.31 -31.46 -17.20
C LEU A 776 4.55 -32.16 -16.62
N GLY A 777 4.66 -33.47 -16.80
CA GLY A 777 5.83 -34.27 -16.41
C GLY A 777 7.09 -33.85 -17.16
N LEU A 778 6.99 -33.64 -18.48
CA LEU A 778 8.09 -33.15 -19.31
C LEU A 778 8.55 -31.75 -18.86
N PHE A 779 7.61 -30.81 -18.67
CA PHE A 779 7.93 -29.46 -18.21
C PHE A 779 8.64 -29.48 -16.84
N THR A 780 8.14 -30.28 -15.90
CA THR A 780 8.73 -30.44 -14.56
C THR A 780 10.14 -31.04 -14.63
N LEU A 781 10.34 -32.07 -15.47
CA LEU A 781 11.65 -32.68 -15.69
C LEU A 781 12.66 -31.67 -16.29
N LEU A 782 12.25 -30.90 -17.30
CA LEU A 782 13.08 -29.86 -17.91
C LEU A 782 13.43 -28.77 -16.88
N TYR A 783 12.47 -28.31 -16.09
CA TYR A 783 12.72 -27.36 -15.01
C TYR A 783 13.79 -27.87 -14.02
N LEU A 784 13.67 -29.11 -13.55
CA LEU A 784 14.66 -29.72 -12.65
C LEU A 784 16.05 -29.82 -13.30
N VAL A 785 16.14 -30.33 -14.53
CA VAL A 785 17.43 -30.52 -15.24
C VAL A 785 18.14 -29.18 -15.54
N PHE A 786 17.39 -28.08 -15.76
CA PHE A 786 17.95 -26.78 -16.14
C PHE A 786 17.95 -25.70 -15.04
N ARG A 787 17.46 -26.00 -13.82
CA ARG A 787 17.51 -25.09 -12.66
C ARG A 787 18.94 -24.57 -12.41
N THR A 788 19.05 -23.29 -12.04
CA THR A 788 20.35 -22.64 -11.76
C THR A 788 21.00 -23.26 -10.53
N PHE A 789 22.33 -23.45 -10.57
CA PHE A 789 23.13 -23.91 -9.44
C PHE A 789 22.82 -23.07 -8.19
N VAL A 790 22.31 -23.71 -7.13
CA VAL A 790 22.13 -23.07 -5.82
C VAL A 790 23.21 -23.64 -4.92
N GLN A 791 24.34 -22.92 -4.75
CA GLN A 791 25.30 -23.31 -3.72
C GLN A 791 24.68 -22.92 -2.37
N ALA A 792 24.06 -23.91 -1.72
CA ALA A 792 23.59 -23.81 -0.35
C ALA A 792 24.68 -24.32 0.60
N ASP A 793 25.86 -23.72 0.53
CA ASP A 793 26.84 -23.79 1.61
C ASP A 793 26.53 -22.59 2.52
N PRO A 794 25.76 -22.76 3.62
CA PRO A 794 25.57 -21.67 4.57
C PRO A 794 26.94 -21.21 5.12
N PRO A 795 27.08 -19.94 5.51
CA PRO A 795 28.32 -19.44 6.11
C PRO A 795 28.64 -20.27 7.36
N THR A 796 29.73 -21.03 7.32
CA THR A 796 30.21 -21.76 8.50
C THR A 796 30.88 -20.79 9.48
N PRO A 797 30.88 -21.07 10.80
CA PRO A 797 31.49 -20.19 11.78
C PRO A 797 32.93 -19.80 11.43
N GLU A 798 33.75 -20.75 10.97
CA GLU A 798 35.15 -20.52 10.62
C GLU A 798 35.32 -19.58 9.41
N ARG A 799 34.36 -19.62 8.46
CA ARG A 799 34.35 -18.67 7.32
C ARG A 799 33.91 -17.29 7.77
N ARG A 800 32.99 -17.17 8.73
CA ARG A 800 32.60 -15.88 9.29
C ARG A 800 33.73 -15.29 10.15
N GLU A 801 34.38 -16.07 11.00
CA GLU A 801 35.55 -15.66 11.79
C GLU A 801 36.65 -15.09 10.89
N ARG A 802 37.02 -15.81 9.82
CA ARG A 802 37.98 -15.30 8.83
C ARG A 802 37.53 -14.00 8.15
N ALA A 803 36.23 -13.84 7.88
CA ALA A 803 35.70 -12.60 7.34
C ALA A 803 35.81 -11.44 8.35
N VAL A 804 35.51 -11.69 9.63
CA VAL A 804 35.69 -10.72 10.73
C VAL A 804 37.15 -10.29 10.83
N GLU A 805 38.11 -11.22 10.74
CA GLU A 805 39.55 -10.89 10.77
C GLU A 805 39.96 -9.98 9.60
N ILE A 806 39.50 -10.27 8.38
CA ILE A 806 39.79 -9.46 7.18
C ILE A 806 39.16 -8.07 7.30
N VAL A 807 37.88 -7.96 7.67
CA VAL A 807 37.19 -6.66 7.85
C VAL A 807 37.85 -5.85 8.97
N ARG A 808 38.26 -6.47 10.09
CA ARG A 808 38.94 -5.78 11.20
C ARG A 808 40.34 -5.27 10.84
N ARG A 809 41.03 -5.93 9.91
CA ARG A 809 42.38 -5.53 9.44
C ARG A 809 42.32 -4.48 8.31
N TRP A 810 41.41 -4.69 7.36
CA TRP A 810 41.42 -4.02 6.05
C TRP A 810 40.16 -3.19 5.74
N GLY A 811 39.07 -3.34 6.49
CA GLY A 811 37.86 -2.55 6.28
C GLY A 811 38.11 -1.07 6.57
N ASP A 812 37.89 -0.21 5.58
CA ASP A 812 38.09 1.24 5.64
C ASP A 812 36.90 2.01 5.05
N ASP A 813 35.91 1.32 4.48
CA ASP A 813 34.64 1.94 4.13
C ASP A 813 33.64 1.87 5.28
N THR A 814 32.78 2.89 5.40
CA THR A 814 31.69 2.91 6.38
C THR A 814 30.73 1.72 6.24
N LEU A 815 30.69 1.08 5.07
CA LEU A 815 29.78 -0.03 4.81
C LEU A 815 30.41 -1.42 5.01
N ASP A 816 31.73 -1.49 5.19
CA ASP A 816 32.49 -2.75 5.22
C ASP A 816 32.06 -3.67 6.36
N TYR A 817 31.65 -3.13 7.50
CA TYR A 817 31.19 -3.96 8.61
C TYR A 817 29.88 -4.72 8.28
N PHE A 818 28.98 -4.12 7.50
CA PHE A 818 27.73 -4.77 7.11
C PHE A 818 27.96 -5.97 6.16
N ALA A 819 29.17 -6.16 5.63
CA ALA A 819 29.57 -7.40 4.96
C ALA A 819 29.44 -8.64 5.87
N LEU A 820 29.52 -8.47 7.19
CA LEU A 820 29.54 -9.54 8.21
C LEU A 820 28.14 -10.06 8.65
N ARG A 821 27.08 -9.52 8.04
CA ARG A 821 25.67 -9.90 8.25
C ARG A 821 25.45 -11.41 8.07
N ARG A 822 24.68 -12.05 8.98
CA ARG A 822 24.52 -13.53 9.04
C ARG A 822 23.98 -14.20 7.76
N ASP A 823 23.24 -13.49 6.91
CA ASP A 823 22.70 -14.06 5.66
C ASP A 823 23.68 -14.00 4.45
N LYS A 824 24.82 -13.31 4.59
CA LYS A 824 25.83 -13.17 3.53
C LYS A 824 26.80 -14.37 3.48
N ASN A 825 27.24 -14.68 2.27
CA ASN A 825 28.24 -15.70 1.96
C ASN A 825 29.55 -15.01 1.57
N TYR A 826 30.68 -15.59 1.93
CA TYR A 826 32.00 -14.97 1.71
C TYR A 826 32.75 -15.65 0.57
N PHE A 827 33.00 -14.91 -0.51
CA PHE A 827 34.04 -15.24 -1.47
C PHE A 827 35.38 -14.73 -0.93
N PHE A 828 36.40 -15.58 -0.88
CA PHE A 828 37.77 -15.21 -0.52
C PHE A 828 38.65 -15.30 -1.77
N ALA A 829 39.43 -14.26 -2.04
CA ALA A 829 40.38 -14.27 -3.15
C ALA A 829 41.56 -15.20 -2.87
N ALA A 830 42.29 -15.55 -3.92
CA ALA A 830 43.46 -16.43 -3.85
C ALA A 830 44.72 -15.75 -3.27
N ASP A 831 44.66 -14.47 -2.88
CA ASP A 831 45.67 -13.85 -2.01
C ASP A 831 45.54 -14.32 -0.54
N GLY A 832 44.36 -14.77 -0.15
CA GLY A 832 44.03 -15.20 1.20
C GLY A 832 43.58 -14.09 2.15
N GLU A 833 43.74 -12.82 1.76
CA GLU A 833 43.50 -11.64 2.61
C GLU A 833 42.37 -10.73 2.11
N SER A 834 41.88 -10.91 0.89
CA SER A 834 40.73 -10.17 0.34
C SER A 834 39.44 -11.00 0.33
N LEU A 835 38.28 -10.33 0.50
CA LEU A 835 36.95 -10.94 0.41
C LEU A 835 35.91 -10.08 -0.32
N ILE A 836 34.86 -10.74 -0.81
CA ILE A 836 33.59 -10.13 -1.24
C ILE A 836 32.45 -10.89 -0.55
N ALA A 837 31.61 -10.17 0.19
CA ALA A 837 30.41 -10.72 0.83
C ALA A 837 29.18 -10.59 -0.08
N TYR A 838 28.45 -11.68 -0.31
CA TYR A 838 27.32 -11.70 -1.24
C TYR A 838 26.12 -12.53 -0.74
N LEU A 839 24.92 -12.08 -1.06
CA LEU A 839 23.68 -12.84 -0.94
C LEU A 839 23.26 -13.37 -2.32
N TYR A 840 22.95 -14.67 -2.42
CA TYR A 840 22.52 -15.28 -3.67
C TYR A 840 21.00 -15.31 -3.78
N VAL A 841 20.43 -14.51 -4.70
CA VAL A 841 18.98 -14.40 -4.91
C VAL A 841 18.61 -14.68 -6.36
N ARG A 842 17.77 -15.69 -6.59
CA ARG A 842 17.14 -16.04 -7.89
C ARG A 842 18.14 -16.13 -9.09
N GLY A 843 19.42 -16.45 -8.85
CA GLY A 843 20.46 -16.53 -9.88
C GLY A 843 21.26 -15.24 -10.11
N THR A 844 21.28 -14.36 -9.11
CA THR A 844 22.10 -13.15 -9.03
C THR A 844 22.87 -13.19 -7.70
N ALA A 845 24.17 -12.92 -7.72
CA ALA A 845 24.93 -12.58 -6.53
C ALA A 845 24.77 -11.07 -6.30
N MET A 846 24.23 -10.71 -5.15
CA MET A 846 24.03 -9.34 -4.70
C MET A 846 25.11 -9.04 -3.67
N VAL A 847 25.96 -8.07 -3.95
CA VAL A 847 27.08 -7.64 -3.10
C VAL A 847 26.72 -6.28 -2.52
N ALA A 848 26.95 -6.08 -1.24
CA ALA A 848 26.86 -4.77 -0.59
C ALA A 848 28.27 -4.36 -0.15
N ALA A 849 28.63 -3.10 -0.41
CA ALA A 849 29.99 -2.56 -0.33
C ALA A 849 30.96 -3.06 -1.44
N ASP A 850 32.15 -2.48 -1.45
CA ASP A 850 33.26 -2.76 -2.37
C ASP A 850 34.10 -3.98 -1.89
N PRO A 851 35.08 -4.48 -2.67
CA PRO A 851 35.95 -5.58 -2.24
C PRO A 851 36.84 -5.16 -1.04
N ILE A 852 36.87 -5.98 0.00
CA ILE A 852 37.59 -5.67 1.25
C ILE A 852 38.90 -6.47 1.30
N GLY A 853 40.05 -5.82 1.40
CA GLY A 853 41.36 -6.48 1.41
C GLY A 853 42.55 -5.50 1.40
N PRO A 854 43.79 -6.00 1.22
CA PRO A 854 44.97 -5.15 1.12
C PRO A 854 44.87 -4.14 -0.05
N PRO A 855 45.28 -2.88 0.14
CA PRO A 855 45.25 -1.86 -0.91
C PRO A 855 46.01 -2.30 -2.18
N GLY A 856 45.38 -2.17 -3.34
CA GLY A 856 45.89 -2.59 -4.64
C GLY A 856 45.44 -3.98 -5.11
N ASN A 857 44.81 -4.80 -4.26
CA ASN A 857 44.29 -6.12 -4.63
C ASN A 857 42.81 -6.10 -5.09
N GLU A 858 42.14 -4.94 -5.09
CA GLU A 858 40.71 -4.79 -5.37
C GLU A 858 40.38 -5.25 -6.80
N ALA A 859 41.20 -4.82 -7.75
CA ALA A 859 41.14 -5.20 -9.17
C ALA A 859 41.14 -6.73 -9.36
N ARG A 860 42.11 -7.41 -8.73
CA ARG A 860 42.29 -8.85 -8.81
C ARG A 860 41.13 -9.60 -8.12
N THR A 861 40.75 -9.16 -6.93
CA THR A 861 39.65 -9.75 -6.16
C THR A 861 38.33 -9.70 -6.92
N LEU A 862 38.06 -8.56 -7.56
CA LEU A 862 36.90 -8.37 -8.44
C LEU A 862 36.96 -9.30 -9.67
N ASP A 863 38.11 -9.46 -10.32
CA ASP A 863 38.28 -10.35 -11.48
C ASP A 863 38.08 -11.83 -11.13
N GLU A 864 38.62 -12.27 -10.00
CA GLU A 864 38.44 -13.63 -9.48
C GLU A 864 36.97 -13.89 -9.13
N PHE A 865 36.27 -12.94 -8.50
CA PHE A 865 34.85 -13.07 -8.15
C PHE A 865 33.90 -13.03 -9.36
N LEU A 866 34.16 -12.16 -10.35
CA LEU A 866 33.41 -12.13 -11.60
C LEU A 866 33.56 -13.46 -12.36
N THR A 867 34.77 -14.05 -12.35
CA THR A 867 35.03 -15.38 -12.91
C THR A 867 34.26 -16.47 -12.15
N TYR A 868 34.34 -16.48 -10.82
CA TYR A 868 33.59 -17.39 -9.94
C TYR A 868 32.07 -17.38 -10.21
N CYS A 869 31.50 -16.19 -10.46
CA CYS A 869 30.09 -16.00 -10.81
C CYS A 869 29.78 -16.40 -12.27
N ALA A 870 30.70 -16.16 -13.21
CA ALA A 870 30.56 -16.55 -14.61
C ALA A 870 30.46 -18.07 -14.76
N GLU A 871 31.36 -18.83 -14.12
CA GLU A 871 31.38 -20.31 -14.10
C GLU A 871 30.09 -20.96 -13.55
N ARG A 872 29.36 -20.24 -12.68
CA ARG A 872 28.11 -20.68 -12.05
C ARG A 872 26.85 -20.21 -12.78
N GLY A 873 26.99 -19.40 -13.83
CA GLY A 873 25.84 -18.84 -14.55
C GLY A 873 25.06 -17.78 -13.75
N TRP A 874 25.70 -17.16 -12.75
CA TRP A 874 25.13 -16.13 -11.88
C TRP A 874 25.31 -14.73 -12.48
N ARG A 875 24.30 -13.85 -12.36
CA ARG A 875 24.48 -12.40 -12.55
C ARG A 875 25.18 -11.81 -11.33
N VAL A 876 25.72 -10.59 -11.45
CA VAL A 876 26.31 -9.86 -10.33
C VAL A 876 25.73 -8.44 -10.30
N ALA A 877 25.42 -7.97 -9.10
CA ALA A 877 25.05 -6.58 -8.82
C ALA A 877 25.74 -6.16 -7.52
N PHE A 878 26.51 -5.08 -7.57
CA PHE A 878 27.11 -4.44 -6.39
C PHE A 878 26.25 -3.25 -5.98
N PHE A 879 26.03 -3.06 -4.69
CA PHE A 879 25.19 -2.02 -4.11
C PHE A 879 26.01 -1.17 -3.14
N ALA A 880 25.71 0.14 -3.14
CA ALA A 880 26.40 1.17 -2.39
C ALA A 880 27.94 1.27 -2.63
N VAL A 881 28.38 0.92 -3.84
CA VAL A 881 29.75 1.15 -4.33
C VAL A 881 30.08 2.63 -4.31
N ARG A 882 31.26 3.04 -3.83
CA ARG A 882 31.66 4.47 -3.87
C ARG A 882 31.77 4.97 -5.31
N GLU A 883 31.30 6.17 -5.60
CA GLU A 883 31.47 6.76 -6.94
C GLU A 883 32.96 6.92 -7.33
N ALA A 884 33.84 7.09 -6.33
CA ALA A 884 35.29 7.10 -6.50
C ALA A 884 35.84 5.78 -7.07
N ASP A 885 35.25 4.64 -6.70
CA ASP A 885 35.67 3.30 -7.12
C ASP A 885 34.98 2.83 -8.41
N ALA A 886 33.96 3.57 -8.88
CA ALA A 886 33.27 3.29 -10.13
C ALA A 886 34.17 3.10 -11.38
N PRO A 887 35.35 3.76 -11.54
CA PRO A 887 36.30 3.45 -12.62
C PRO A 887 36.74 1.99 -12.65
N LEU A 888 37.03 1.37 -11.49
CA LEU A 888 37.46 -0.02 -11.35
C LEU A 888 36.50 -0.99 -12.04
N TYR A 889 35.20 -0.71 -11.93
CA TYR A 889 34.12 -1.48 -12.53
C TYR A 889 33.87 -1.12 -14.01
N ARG A 890 34.00 0.16 -14.39
CA ARG A 890 33.87 0.61 -15.80
C ARG A 890 34.94 0.00 -16.69
N GLU A 891 36.17 -0.14 -16.20
CA GLU A 891 37.28 -0.82 -16.91
C GLU A 891 36.96 -2.30 -17.22
N ARG A 892 36.24 -2.97 -16.30
CA ARG A 892 35.73 -4.33 -16.46
C ARG A 892 34.45 -4.40 -17.31
N GLY A 893 33.98 -3.25 -17.80
CA GLY A 893 32.82 -3.11 -18.67
C GLY A 893 31.48 -3.25 -17.95
N MET A 894 31.43 -3.06 -16.64
CA MET A 894 30.19 -2.96 -15.88
C MET A 894 29.62 -1.54 -15.91
N HIS A 895 28.35 -1.40 -15.56
CA HIS A 895 27.59 -0.15 -15.62
C HIS A 895 27.28 0.37 -14.21
N PRO A 896 28.02 1.37 -13.70
CA PRO A 896 27.64 2.10 -12.50
C PRO A 896 26.45 3.03 -12.79
N ILE A 897 25.48 3.01 -11.87
CA ILE A 897 24.23 3.77 -11.91
C ILE A 897 24.07 4.39 -10.52
N TYR A 898 23.92 5.71 -10.46
CA TYR A 898 23.81 6.44 -9.20
C TYR A 898 22.61 5.95 -8.36
N LEU A 899 22.88 5.70 -7.07
CA LEU A 899 21.92 5.16 -6.09
C LEU A 899 21.47 6.23 -5.09
N GLY A 900 22.32 7.20 -4.75
CA GLY A 900 22.10 8.17 -3.68
C GLY A 900 23.39 8.61 -2.99
N ASP A 901 23.26 9.34 -1.88
CA ASP A 901 24.38 9.86 -1.10
C ASP A 901 24.30 9.39 0.36
N GLU A 902 25.44 9.01 0.94
CA GLU A 902 25.59 8.67 2.35
C GLU A 902 25.93 9.92 3.17
N ALA A 903 25.33 10.07 4.36
CA ALA A 903 25.60 11.18 5.27
C ALA A 903 26.69 10.80 6.28
N ILE A 904 27.89 11.38 6.18
CA ILE A 904 29.00 11.14 7.11
C ILE A 904 29.29 12.40 7.94
N LEU A 905 29.22 12.29 9.27
CA LEU A 905 29.65 13.35 10.18
C LEU A 905 31.16 13.27 10.47
N ARG A 906 31.86 14.38 10.25
CA ARG A 906 33.26 14.59 10.67
C ARG A 906 33.35 14.88 12.18
N LEU A 907 33.52 13.83 12.98
CA LEU A 907 33.51 13.90 14.45
C LEU A 907 34.62 14.79 15.04
N ASP A 908 35.75 14.89 14.35
CA ASP A 908 36.88 15.74 14.73
C ASP A 908 36.61 17.24 14.56
N THR A 909 35.56 17.61 13.83
CA THR A 909 35.09 18.99 13.64
C THR A 909 33.63 19.21 14.08
N PHE A 910 32.98 18.16 14.60
CA PHE A 910 31.57 18.22 14.96
C PHE A 910 31.37 19.06 16.22
N THR A 911 30.77 20.23 16.05
CA THR A 911 30.26 21.05 17.15
C THR A 911 28.79 21.36 16.92
N LEU A 912 28.04 21.47 18.02
CA LEU A 912 26.68 22.00 18.01
C LEU A 912 26.64 23.52 17.91
N ASP A 913 27.78 24.21 18.00
CA ASP A 913 27.88 25.67 17.84
C ASP A 913 27.68 26.11 16.38
N GLY A 914 27.33 27.40 16.20
CA GLY A 914 27.05 28.00 14.89
C GLY A 914 25.56 28.13 14.55
N ALA A 915 25.27 28.83 13.46
CA ALA A 915 23.89 29.10 13.03
C ALA A 915 23.23 27.87 12.37
N GLU A 916 24.00 27.14 11.55
CA GLU A 916 23.50 26.02 10.73
C GLU A 916 22.88 24.89 11.57
N ARG A 917 23.49 24.55 12.72
CA ARG A 917 23.02 23.49 13.63
C ARG A 917 22.07 23.99 14.72
N LYS A 918 21.46 25.19 14.58
CA LYS A 918 20.55 25.78 15.58
C LYS A 918 19.40 24.83 15.95
N ALA A 919 18.81 24.15 14.97
CA ALA A 919 17.71 23.21 15.19
C ALA A 919 18.14 22.00 16.05
N VAL A 920 19.23 21.32 15.69
CA VAL A 920 19.78 20.19 16.45
C VAL A 920 20.14 20.63 17.88
N ARG A 921 20.80 21.78 18.02
CA ARG A 921 21.16 22.34 19.35
C ARG A 921 19.94 22.66 20.21
N ALA A 922 18.81 23.07 19.60
CA ALA A 922 17.56 23.29 20.32
C ALA A 922 16.91 21.98 20.77
N ALA A 923 16.87 20.97 19.89
CA ALA A 923 16.38 19.63 20.20
C ALA A 923 17.18 18.97 21.33
N VAL A 924 18.52 18.97 21.24
CA VAL A 924 19.43 18.49 22.30
C VAL A 924 19.10 19.15 23.64
N LYS A 925 19.01 20.49 23.68
CA LYS A 925 18.70 21.25 24.90
C LYS A 925 17.28 21.04 25.44
N HIS A 926 16.34 20.58 24.61
CA HIS A 926 14.99 20.26 25.06
C HIS A 926 14.96 18.90 25.76
N VAL A 927 15.47 17.86 25.10
CA VAL A 927 15.48 16.48 25.62
C VAL A 927 16.34 16.35 26.87
N GLU A 928 17.52 17.00 26.90
CA GLU A 928 18.50 16.90 27.98
C GLU A 928 18.03 17.42 29.34
N LYS A 929 16.98 18.25 29.38
CA LYS A 929 16.36 18.72 30.63
C LYS A 929 15.91 17.55 31.49
N ASP A 930 15.21 16.63 30.84
CA ASP A 930 14.47 15.55 31.48
C ASP A 930 15.12 14.19 31.22
N HIS A 931 16.14 14.11 30.34
CA HIS A 931 16.83 12.86 30.02
C HIS A 931 18.35 12.93 30.25
N THR A 932 18.95 11.81 30.62
CA THR A 932 20.41 11.58 30.61
C THR A 932 20.84 10.93 29.29
N PHE A 933 22.13 11.05 28.99
CA PHE A 933 22.79 10.36 27.87
C PHE A 933 23.90 9.45 28.40
N GLU A 934 23.97 8.25 27.86
CA GLU A 934 24.98 7.23 28.18
C GLU A 934 25.57 6.66 26.88
N LEU A 935 26.89 6.40 26.85
CA LEU A 935 27.59 5.81 25.72
C LEU A 935 28.50 4.66 26.19
N ILE A 936 28.03 3.43 26.09
CA ILE A 936 28.72 2.21 26.57
C ILE A 936 29.10 1.30 25.40
N ALA A 937 30.06 0.40 25.62
CA ALA A 937 30.26 -0.72 24.69
C ALA A 937 29.12 -1.74 24.86
N GLU A 938 28.75 -2.46 23.80
CA GLU A 938 27.62 -3.39 23.85
C GLU A 938 27.86 -4.53 24.86
N ASN A 939 29.11 -4.98 25.00
CA ASN A 939 29.51 -6.00 25.99
C ASN A 939 29.49 -5.52 27.45
N GLU A 940 29.30 -4.22 27.70
CA GLU A 940 29.13 -3.63 29.03
C GLU A 940 27.64 -3.54 29.42
N ALA A 941 26.72 -3.73 28.47
CA ALA A 941 25.28 -3.68 28.73
C ALA A 941 24.84 -4.91 29.54
N ALA A 942 24.25 -4.67 30.72
CA ALA A 942 23.67 -5.72 31.54
C ALA A 942 22.52 -6.46 30.81
N PRO A 943 22.28 -7.76 31.08
CA PRO A 943 21.21 -8.53 30.42
C PRO A 943 19.83 -7.88 30.51
N GLU A 944 19.54 -7.19 31.62
CA GLU A 944 18.31 -6.45 31.86
C GLU A 944 18.18 -5.25 30.90
N LEU A 945 19.28 -4.53 30.66
CA LEU A 945 19.33 -3.42 29.70
C LEU A 945 19.17 -3.94 28.27
N VAL A 946 19.85 -5.04 27.92
CA VAL A 946 19.70 -5.67 26.59
C VAL A 946 18.24 -6.06 26.32
N ALA A 947 17.54 -6.60 27.32
CA ALA A 947 16.11 -6.89 27.22
C ALA A 947 15.27 -5.61 27.02
N GLU A 948 15.56 -4.53 27.75
CA GLU A 948 14.87 -3.23 27.61
C GLU A 948 15.08 -2.61 26.21
N LEU A 949 16.29 -2.68 25.65
CA LEU A 949 16.58 -2.19 24.29
C LEU A 949 15.86 -3.01 23.20
N ASN A 950 15.76 -4.33 23.40
CA ASN A 950 15.06 -5.20 22.46
C ASN A 950 13.53 -5.04 22.56
N GLU A 951 12.96 -4.76 23.74
CA GLU A 951 11.56 -4.37 23.90
C GLU A 951 11.23 -3.09 23.09
N ILE A 952 12.08 -2.06 23.16
CA ILE A 952 11.93 -0.84 22.34
C ILE A 952 11.97 -1.17 20.84
N SER A 953 12.80 -2.14 20.44
CA SER A 953 12.92 -2.57 19.06
C SER A 953 11.66 -3.32 18.58
N GLU A 954 11.06 -4.17 19.41
CA GLU A 954 9.78 -4.82 19.13
C GLU A 954 8.61 -3.83 19.08
N GLU A 955 8.51 -2.89 20.03
CA GLU A 955 7.52 -1.80 20.04
C GLU A 955 7.61 -0.95 18.76
N TRP A 956 8.83 -0.65 18.32
CA TRP A 956 9.10 0.12 17.11
C TRP A 956 8.75 -0.67 15.83
N ARG A 957 9.12 -1.96 15.76
CA ARG A 957 8.82 -2.86 14.63
C ARG A 957 7.34 -3.21 14.49
N LYS A 958 6.55 -3.18 15.58
CA LYS A 958 5.13 -3.57 15.60
C LYS A 958 4.87 -4.98 15.03
N GLY A 959 5.81 -5.91 15.21
CA GLY A 959 5.74 -7.28 14.71
C GLY A 959 6.17 -7.48 13.25
N ALA A 960 6.66 -6.45 12.55
CA ALA A 960 7.33 -6.63 11.25
C ALA A 960 8.73 -7.27 11.42
N PRO A 961 9.24 -8.02 10.42
CA PRO A 961 10.64 -8.48 10.41
C PRO A 961 11.60 -7.30 10.18
N GLU A 962 12.85 -7.43 10.63
CA GLU A 962 13.88 -6.39 10.41
C GLU A 962 14.20 -6.19 8.92
N ARG A 963 14.47 -4.93 8.55
CA ARG A 963 14.54 -4.46 7.15
C ARG A 963 15.90 -3.85 6.83
N GLY A 964 16.72 -4.60 6.13
CA GLY A 964 17.95 -4.10 5.54
C GLY A 964 18.79 -5.19 4.90
N PHE A 965 19.64 -4.81 3.95
CA PHE A 965 20.63 -5.68 3.32
C PHE A 965 22.00 -5.00 3.18
N THR A 966 22.02 -3.70 2.90
CA THR A 966 23.24 -2.91 2.70
C THR A 966 23.72 -2.21 3.96
N MET A 967 22.79 -1.75 4.81
CA MET A 967 23.06 -0.76 5.89
C MET A 967 22.60 -1.21 7.29
N GLU A 968 22.18 -2.46 7.46
CA GLU A 968 21.71 -2.98 8.75
C GLU A 968 22.17 -4.44 8.91
N LEU A 969 22.60 -4.83 10.11
CA LEU A 969 22.92 -6.22 10.43
C LEU A 969 21.65 -7.10 10.52
N GLY A 970 20.48 -6.52 10.78
CA GLY A 970 19.22 -7.27 10.96
C GLY A 970 19.28 -8.22 12.15
N GLU A 971 19.97 -7.79 13.21
CA GLU A 971 20.24 -8.53 14.43
C GLU A 971 19.93 -7.61 15.61
N ASP A 972 19.10 -8.09 16.55
CA ASP A 972 18.82 -7.40 17.81
C ASP A 972 20.11 -7.21 18.67
N VAL A 973 20.00 -6.45 19.78
CA VAL A 973 21.13 -6.23 20.68
C VAL A 973 21.46 -7.53 21.41
N GLU A 974 22.72 -7.99 21.36
CA GLU A 974 23.14 -9.24 22.00
C GLU A 974 23.82 -9.07 23.37
N GLY A 975 24.33 -7.87 23.67
CA GLY A 975 25.08 -7.61 24.91
C GLY A 975 26.48 -8.23 24.94
N LYS A 976 27.13 -8.44 23.79
CA LYS A 976 28.35 -9.27 23.71
C LYS A 976 29.49 -8.68 22.90
N ASN A 977 29.24 -7.78 21.95
CA ASN A 977 30.29 -7.35 21.04
C ASN A 977 31.09 -6.16 21.61
N PRO A 978 32.39 -6.31 21.90
CA PRO A 978 33.20 -5.21 22.45
C PRO A 978 33.52 -4.10 21.43
N ASP A 979 33.36 -4.37 20.13
CA ASP A 979 33.58 -3.36 19.09
C ASP A 979 32.30 -2.54 18.79
N PHE A 980 31.14 -2.91 19.36
CA PHE A 980 29.87 -2.21 19.18
C PHE A 980 29.65 -1.18 20.29
N VAL A 981 29.00 -0.07 19.95
CA VAL A 981 28.70 1.02 20.89
C VAL A 981 27.21 1.31 20.92
N LEU A 982 26.66 1.44 22.13
CA LEU A 982 25.27 1.81 22.38
C LEU A 982 25.22 3.25 22.91
N ALA A 983 24.48 4.11 22.22
CA ALA A 983 24.11 5.44 22.71
C ALA A 983 22.69 5.38 23.25
N ILE A 984 22.49 5.68 24.53
CA ILE A 984 21.25 5.41 25.27
C ILE A 984 20.74 6.71 25.89
N ALA A 985 19.43 6.94 25.81
CA ALA A 985 18.74 8.04 26.48
C ALA A 985 17.77 7.49 27.53
N ARG A 986 17.97 7.86 28.79
CA ARG A 986 17.09 7.51 29.92
C ARG A 986 16.36 8.73 30.43
N ASP A 987 15.10 8.57 30.83
CA ASP A 987 14.38 9.59 31.58
C ASP A 987 14.99 9.75 32.99
N ARG A 988 15.19 10.98 33.45
CA ARG A 988 15.86 11.33 34.72
C ARG A 988 15.05 10.97 35.96
N THR A 989 13.75 10.75 35.82
CA THR A 989 12.83 10.55 36.96
C THR A 989 12.53 9.07 37.18
N SER A 990 12.40 8.31 36.10
CA SER A 990 12.02 6.90 36.06
C SER A 990 13.18 5.95 35.72
N GLU A 991 14.33 6.47 35.29
CA GLU A 991 15.53 5.75 34.82
C GLU A 991 15.32 4.81 33.61
N ARG A 992 14.09 4.76 33.08
CA ARG A 992 13.66 3.99 31.91
C ARG A 992 14.33 4.50 30.64
N VAL A 993 14.70 3.59 29.74
CA VAL A 993 15.20 3.94 28.40
C VAL A 993 14.03 4.36 27.50
N GLU A 994 14.12 5.56 26.94
CA GLU A 994 13.15 6.11 25.98
C GLU A 994 13.65 6.03 24.52
N GLY A 995 14.95 5.84 24.30
CA GLY A 995 15.50 5.53 22.98
C GLY A 995 16.99 5.19 22.99
N PHE A 996 17.45 4.55 21.92
CA PHE A 996 18.85 4.19 21.74
C PHE A 996 19.28 4.16 20.27
N LEU A 997 20.58 4.29 20.05
CA LEU A 997 21.26 4.00 18.79
C LEU A 997 22.30 2.90 19.03
N ARG A 998 22.47 2.00 18.06
CA ARG A 998 23.56 1.01 18.03
C ARG A 998 24.48 1.33 16.86
N PHE A 999 25.78 1.27 17.13
CA PHE A 999 26.81 1.60 16.17
C PHE A 999 27.79 0.44 15.95
N VAL A 1000 28.10 0.18 14.68
CA VAL A 1000 29.11 -0.79 14.24
C VAL A 1000 30.43 -0.06 13.91
N PRO A 1001 31.60 -0.66 14.14
CA PRO A 1001 32.88 0.00 13.98
C PRO A 1001 33.24 0.15 12.50
N VAL A 1002 33.90 1.27 12.19
CA VAL A 1002 34.58 1.50 10.91
C VAL A 1002 36.07 1.57 11.20
N TYR A 1003 36.84 0.64 10.64
CA TYR A 1003 38.29 0.57 10.86
C TYR A 1003 39.03 1.49 9.87
N GLY A 1004 40.24 1.11 9.44
CA GLY A 1004 41.02 1.89 8.47
C GLY A 1004 41.90 2.99 9.10
N ASP A 1005 42.21 4.03 8.32
CA ASP A 1005 43.13 5.12 8.75
C ASP A 1005 42.37 6.28 9.44
N GLU A 1006 41.09 6.48 9.13
CA GLU A 1006 40.18 7.35 9.86
C GLU A 1006 39.14 6.52 10.63
N PRO A 1007 39.47 5.99 11.83
CA PRO A 1007 38.56 5.11 12.57
C PRO A 1007 37.28 5.84 12.97
N GLY A 1008 36.15 5.13 12.95
CA GLY A 1008 34.83 5.70 13.17
C GLY A 1008 33.75 4.67 13.43
N TYR A 1009 32.51 5.07 13.20
CA TYR A 1009 31.32 4.22 13.42
C TYR A 1009 30.27 4.42 12.31
N SER A 1010 29.37 3.45 12.18
CA SER A 1010 28.19 3.54 11.31
C SER A 1010 26.94 3.10 12.06
N LEU A 1011 25.82 3.76 11.78
CA LEU A 1011 24.54 3.55 12.45
C LEU A 1011 23.88 2.25 11.99
N ASP A 1012 23.76 1.27 12.89
CA ASP A 1012 23.08 -0.01 12.65
C ASP A 1012 21.60 0.08 13.04
N LEU A 1013 21.33 0.26 14.35
CA LEU A 1013 19.96 0.43 14.85
C LEU A 1013 19.70 1.86 15.29
N MET A 1014 18.52 2.37 14.94
CA MET A 1014 17.98 3.63 15.41
C MET A 1014 16.55 3.38 15.90
N ARG A 1015 16.34 3.41 17.22
CA ARG A 1015 15.08 3.02 17.86
C ARG A 1015 14.71 4.00 18.98
N ARG A 1016 13.44 4.37 19.06
CA ARG A 1016 12.89 5.18 20.16
C ARG A 1016 11.47 4.74 20.46
N ARG A 1017 11.04 4.85 21.72
CA ARG A 1017 9.65 4.58 22.10
C ARG A 1017 8.72 5.60 21.45
N PRO A 1018 7.48 5.24 21.07
CA PRO A 1018 6.51 6.19 20.51
C PRO A 1018 6.23 7.40 21.41
N THR A 1019 6.39 7.23 22.73
CA THR A 1019 6.21 8.25 23.77
C THR A 1019 7.41 9.16 24.00
N SER A 1020 8.56 8.88 23.38
CA SER A 1020 9.80 9.62 23.63
C SER A 1020 9.72 11.07 23.17
N ALA A 1021 10.39 11.96 23.94
CA ALA A 1021 10.37 13.40 23.72
C ALA A 1021 10.78 13.83 22.29
N ASN A 1022 10.20 14.93 21.82
CA ASN A 1022 10.50 15.46 20.49
C ASN A 1022 11.96 15.87 20.38
N GLY A 1023 12.64 15.40 19.32
CA GLY A 1023 14.08 15.58 19.15
C GLY A 1023 14.95 14.51 19.81
N MET A 1024 14.37 13.40 20.33
CA MET A 1024 15.12 12.29 20.93
C MET A 1024 16.22 11.74 20.00
N THR A 1025 15.91 11.58 18.71
CA THR A 1025 16.88 11.09 17.73
C THR A 1025 18.00 12.11 17.50
N GLU A 1026 17.67 13.40 17.35
CA GLU A 1026 18.65 14.49 17.26
C GLU A 1026 19.55 14.57 18.51
N PHE A 1027 19.00 14.37 19.70
CA PHE A 1027 19.73 14.30 20.96
C PHE A 1027 20.73 13.14 20.96
N LEU A 1028 20.27 11.92 20.68
CA LEU A 1028 21.10 10.72 20.64
C LEU A 1028 22.23 10.83 19.61
N ILE A 1029 21.93 11.26 18.37
CA ILE A 1029 22.94 11.40 17.30
C ILE A 1029 23.98 12.45 17.68
N ALA A 1030 23.55 13.63 18.14
CA ALA A 1030 24.47 14.71 18.49
C ALA A 1030 25.38 14.38 19.68
N ARG A 1031 24.82 13.75 20.72
CA ARG A 1031 25.59 13.34 21.90
C ARG A 1031 26.51 12.16 21.61
N ALA A 1032 26.08 11.19 20.79
CA ALA A 1032 26.96 10.14 20.28
C ALA A 1032 28.13 10.72 19.47
N ALA A 1033 27.87 11.65 18.53
CA ALA A 1033 28.91 12.29 17.75
C ALA A 1033 29.95 13.03 18.63
N GLN A 1034 29.49 13.81 19.62
CA GLN A 1034 30.38 14.49 20.55
C GLN A 1034 31.21 13.52 21.41
N ALA A 1035 30.57 12.48 21.97
CA ALA A 1035 31.25 11.53 22.84
C ALA A 1035 32.24 10.63 22.08
N LEU A 1036 31.91 10.21 20.84
CA LEU A 1036 32.83 9.49 19.96
C LEU A 1036 33.99 10.38 19.48
N GLY A 1037 33.72 11.65 19.13
CA GLY A 1037 34.77 12.62 18.80
C GLY A 1037 35.73 12.87 19.96
N ALA A 1038 35.22 12.97 21.19
CA ALA A 1038 36.02 13.08 22.41
C ALA A 1038 36.88 11.82 22.69
N ARG A 1039 36.42 10.63 22.28
CA ARG A 1039 37.18 9.37 22.29
C ARG A 1039 38.19 9.26 21.12
N GLY A 1040 38.28 10.27 20.25
CA GLY A 1040 39.28 10.37 19.17
C GLY A 1040 38.86 9.80 17.81
N PHE A 1041 37.62 9.31 17.69
CA PHE A 1041 37.07 8.82 16.41
C PHE A 1041 36.84 9.98 15.42
N LYS A 1042 36.86 9.67 14.13
CA LYS A 1042 36.91 10.64 13.03
C LYS A 1042 35.63 10.78 12.23
N ARG A 1043 34.90 9.68 12.01
CA ARG A 1043 33.70 9.64 11.17
C ARG A 1043 32.55 8.91 11.84
N LEU A 1044 31.33 9.36 11.57
CA LEU A 1044 30.09 8.70 11.95
C LEU A 1044 29.10 8.71 10.77
N SER A 1045 28.76 7.54 10.23
CA SER A 1045 27.74 7.44 9.18
C SER A 1045 26.33 7.42 9.78
N LEU A 1046 25.43 8.25 9.22
CA LEU A 1046 24.01 8.36 9.57
C LEU A 1046 23.09 7.72 8.50
N ASN A 1047 23.61 6.72 7.79
CA ASN A 1047 22.93 6.01 6.71
C ASN A 1047 22.57 6.91 5.50
N PHE A 1048 21.78 6.35 4.58
CA PHE A 1048 21.78 6.72 3.18
C PHE A 1048 20.55 7.51 2.74
N ALA A 1049 20.75 8.63 2.05
CA ALA A 1049 19.71 9.38 1.35
C ALA A 1049 19.67 8.95 -0.13
N ALA A 1050 18.77 8.03 -0.46
CA ALA A 1050 18.67 7.50 -1.81
C ALA A 1050 18.32 8.60 -2.83
N TRP A 1051 18.98 8.61 -3.99
CA TRP A 1051 18.82 9.59 -5.08
C TRP A 1051 18.97 11.10 -4.74
N GLY A 1052 19.62 11.49 -3.63
CA GLY A 1052 19.81 12.88 -3.20
C GLY A 1052 20.12 13.92 -4.31
N ARG A 1053 21.28 13.81 -4.97
CA ARG A 1053 21.72 14.68 -6.08
C ARG A 1053 20.73 14.82 -7.25
N LEU A 1054 19.82 13.86 -7.45
CA LEU A 1054 18.84 13.90 -8.55
C LEU A 1054 17.71 14.91 -8.29
N LEU A 1055 17.56 15.38 -7.05
CA LEU A 1055 16.68 16.48 -6.68
C LEU A 1055 17.37 17.84 -6.94
N ASP A 1056 18.68 17.93 -6.69
CA ASP A 1056 19.49 19.15 -6.74
C ASP A 1056 19.97 19.54 -8.14
N SER A 1057 20.03 18.59 -9.09
CA SER A 1057 20.56 18.83 -10.44
C SER A 1057 19.59 19.64 -11.32
N ALA A 1058 19.33 20.88 -10.92
CA ALA A 1058 18.63 21.89 -11.69
C ALA A 1058 19.64 22.91 -12.23
N GLU A 1059 20.09 22.70 -13.47
CA GLU A 1059 20.11 23.73 -14.54
C GLU A 1059 20.67 23.18 -15.86
N ASP A 1060 21.63 22.25 -15.85
CA ASP A 1060 22.35 21.81 -17.08
C ASP A 1060 21.98 20.42 -17.67
N ALA A 1061 21.05 19.67 -17.08
CA ALA A 1061 20.69 18.33 -17.56
C ALA A 1061 19.45 18.32 -18.49
N GLY A 1062 19.63 17.89 -19.74
CA GLY A 1062 18.60 17.87 -20.79
C GLY A 1062 17.48 16.83 -20.61
N LEU A 1063 16.98 16.25 -21.72
CA LEU A 1063 15.78 15.42 -21.74
C LEU A 1063 15.83 14.21 -20.77
N SER A 1064 17.02 13.63 -20.58
CA SER A 1064 17.27 12.54 -19.62
C SER A 1064 17.15 12.99 -18.15
N GLY A 1065 17.62 14.20 -17.81
CA GLY A 1065 17.53 14.74 -16.46
C GLY A 1065 16.08 15.00 -16.04
N ARG A 1066 15.25 15.51 -16.97
CA ARG A 1066 13.80 15.68 -16.74
C ARG A 1066 13.09 14.35 -16.46
N LEU A 1067 13.40 13.30 -17.23
CA LEU A 1067 12.82 11.96 -17.04
C LEU A 1067 13.26 11.34 -15.69
N GLN A 1068 14.53 11.47 -15.33
CA GLN A 1068 15.03 10.99 -14.02
C GLN A 1068 14.40 11.76 -12.86
N ARG A 1069 14.14 13.07 -13.00
CA ARG A 1069 13.44 13.88 -11.99
C ARG A 1069 11.96 13.50 -11.85
N LEU A 1070 11.30 13.16 -12.95
CA LEU A 1070 9.93 12.63 -12.94
C LEU A 1070 9.87 11.29 -12.17
N MET A 1071 10.81 10.39 -12.44
CA MET A 1071 10.95 9.11 -11.73
C MET A 1071 11.23 9.33 -10.23
N ALA A 1072 12.17 10.22 -9.88
CA ALA A 1072 12.48 10.53 -8.48
C ALA A 1072 11.28 11.12 -7.73
N LYS A 1073 10.49 11.99 -8.37
CA LYS A 1073 9.24 12.52 -7.81
C LYS A 1073 8.17 11.43 -7.64
N GLY A 1074 7.99 10.55 -8.63
CA GLY A 1074 7.03 9.44 -8.57
C GLY A 1074 7.38 8.38 -7.51
N LEU A 1075 8.67 8.21 -7.20
CA LEU A 1075 9.15 7.28 -6.18
C LEU A 1075 9.24 7.89 -4.77
N ASN A 1076 9.24 9.22 -4.63
CA ASN A 1076 9.33 9.91 -3.33
C ASN A 1076 8.26 9.47 -2.29
N PRO A 1077 6.97 9.24 -2.65
CA PRO A 1077 5.96 8.75 -1.71
C PRO A 1077 6.25 7.37 -1.12
N PHE A 1078 6.98 6.52 -1.86
CA PHE A 1078 7.26 5.14 -1.47
C PHE A 1078 8.51 4.99 -0.60
N PHE A 1079 9.46 5.93 -0.69
CA PHE A 1079 10.79 5.81 -0.07
C PHE A 1079 11.18 6.94 0.89
N GLN A 1080 10.33 7.97 1.07
CA GLN A 1080 10.59 9.12 1.97
C GLN A 1080 11.98 9.76 1.80
N ILE A 1081 12.45 9.81 0.56
CA ILE A 1081 13.81 10.18 0.16
C ILE A 1081 14.20 11.57 0.68
N GLN A 1082 13.29 12.53 0.52
CA GLN A 1082 13.56 13.92 0.83
C GLN A 1082 13.61 14.20 2.34
N SER A 1083 12.69 13.62 3.13
CA SER A 1083 12.63 13.87 4.58
C SER A 1083 13.82 13.27 5.34
N LEU A 1084 14.33 12.10 4.94
CA LEU A 1084 15.54 11.52 5.53
C LEU A 1084 16.79 12.36 5.19
N ARG A 1085 16.86 12.90 3.97
CA ARG A 1085 17.94 13.80 3.56
C ARG A 1085 17.90 15.11 4.34
N ASP A 1086 16.73 15.74 4.43
CA ASP A 1086 16.51 16.99 5.14
C ASP A 1086 16.75 16.82 6.65
N PHE A 1087 16.45 15.64 7.21
CA PHE A 1087 16.81 15.27 8.58
C PHE A 1087 18.33 15.20 8.78
N ASN A 1088 19.04 14.41 7.97
CA ASN A 1088 20.49 14.25 8.07
C ASN A 1088 21.26 15.57 7.78
N GLN A 1089 20.75 16.41 6.89
CA GLN A 1089 21.35 17.71 6.56
C GLN A 1089 21.47 18.64 7.79
N LYS A 1090 20.57 18.54 8.78
CA LYS A 1090 20.58 19.35 10.01
C LYS A 1090 21.87 19.22 10.83
N PHE A 1091 22.58 18.10 10.69
CA PHE A 1091 23.84 17.82 11.39
C PHE A 1091 25.07 18.34 10.63
N GLY A 1092 24.91 18.81 9.39
CA GLY A 1092 25.99 19.22 8.49
C GLY A 1092 26.96 18.07 8.16
N PRO A 1093 26.49 16.99 7.49
CA PRO A 1093 27.32 15.89 7.03
C PRO A 1093 28.10 16.22 5.75
N GLU A 1094 29.16 15.47 5.52
CA GLU A 1094 29.76 15.25 4.21
C GLU A 1094 28.92 14.22 3.45
N TRP A 1095 28.57 14.50 2.20
CA TRP A 1095 27.73 13.64 1.35
C TRP A 1095 28.58 12.79 0.41
N VAL A 1096 28.70 11.49 0.70
CA VAL A 1096 29.48 10.55 -0.10
C VAL A 1096 28.59 9.81 -1.11
N PRO A 1097 28.78 10.01 -2.43
CA PRO A 1097 27.93 9.40 -3.44
C PRO A 1097 28.19 7.91 -3.59
N ARG A 1098 27.11 7.14 -3.68
CA ARG A 1098 27.15 5.69 -3.93
C ARG A 1098 26.37 5.31 -5.19
N SER A 1099 26.76 4.18 -5.79
CA SER A 1099 26.19 3.62 -7.02
C SER A 1099 25.78 2.15 -6.86
N VAL A 1100 24.81 1.72 -7.66
CA VAL A 1100 24.64 0.32 -8.03
C VAL A 1100 25.51 0.03 -9.24
N VAL A 1101 26.24 -1.08 -9.26
CA VAL A 1101 27.02 -1.52 -10.41
C VAL A 1101 26.50 -2.85 -10.94
N ILE A 1102 26.12 -2.89 -12.22
CA ILE A 1102 25.51 -4.07 -12.86
C ILE A 1102 26.22 -4.46 -14.16
N ASP A 1103 26.23 -5.76 -14.47
CA ASP A 1103 26.86 -6.34 -15.67
C ASP A 1103 26.19 -5.85 -16.98
N ASP A 1104 24.86 -5.74 -17.00
CA ASP A 1104 24.08 -5.31 -18.16
C ASP A 1104 22.96 -4.35 -17.74
N ALA A 1105 22.90 -3.17 -18.35
CA ALA A 1105 21.92 -2.13 -18.03
C ALA A 1105 20.45 -2.60 -18.17
N SER A 1106 20.17 -3.57 -19.03
CA SER A 1106 18.80 -4.09 -19.21
C SER A 1106 18.36 -5.09 -18.12
N ASP A 1107 19.27 -5.53 -17.24
CA ASP A 1107 18.88 -6.25 -16.02
C ASP A 1107 18.44 -5.31 -14.89
N LEU A 1108 18.57 -3.98 -15.03
CA LEU A 1108 18.25 -2.99 -14.00
C LEU A 1108 16.85 -3.15 -13.37
N PRO A 1109 15.73 -3.29 -14.11
CA PRO A 1109 14.40 -3.38 -13.48
C PRO A 1109 14.29 -4.61 -12.58
N ARG A 1110 14.90 -5.72 -12.99
CA ARG A 1110 14.95 -6.95 -12.21
C ARG A 1110 15.87 -6.83 -11.00
N ILE A 1111 17.01 -6.16 -11.14
CA ILE A 1111 17.96 -5.96 -10.04
C ILE A 1111 17.36 -5.00 -9.00
N ALA A 1112 16.63 -3.96 -9.42
CA ALA A 1112 15.86 -3.08 -8.54
C ALA A 1112 14.77 -3.84 -7.77
N MET A 1113 13.98 -4.71 -8.43
CA MET A 1113 12.98 -5.55 -7.76
C MET A 1113 13.62 -6.51 -6.74
N LEU A 1114 14.77 -7.11 -7.07
CA LEU A 1114 15.50 -7.97 -6.13
C LEU A 1114 16.07 -7.16 -4.95
N TYR A 1115 16.60 -5.96 -5.19
CA TYR A 1115 17.12 -5.05 -4.17
C TYR A 1115 16.03 -4.63 -3.18
N ALA A 1116 14.91 -4.14 -3.68
CA ALA A 1116 13.76 -3.77 -2.85
C ALA A 1116 13.21 -4.96 -2.03
N GLY A 1117 13.30 -6.19 -2.54
CA GLY A 1117 12.94 -7.39 -1.79
C GLY A 1117 13.94 -7.82 -0.70
N VAL A 1118 15.24 -7.53 -0.84
CA VAL A 1118 16.24 -7.86 0.20
C VAL A 1118 16.37 -6.78 1.26
N GLU A 1119 16.25 -5.50 0.90
CA GLU A 1119 16.17 -4.36 1.83
C GLU A 1119 14.84 -4.31 2.60
N GLY A 1120 13.84 -5.13 2.23
CA GLY A 1120 12.54 -5.18 2.92
C GLY A 1120 11.55 -4.09 2.52
N PHE A 1121 11.81 -3.36 1.44
CA PHE A 1121 10.85 -2.40 0.84
C PHE A 1121 9.69 -3.09 0.09
N LEU A 1122 9.88 -4.32 -0.39
CA LEU A 1122 8.85 -5.13 -1.04
C LEU A 1122 8.71 -6.49 -0.35
N GLU A 1123 7.66 -6.65 0.45
CA GLU A 1123 7.17 -7.96 0.86
C GLU A 1123 6.43 -8.61 -0.31
N VAL A 1124 7.15 -9.34 -1.17
CA VAL A 1124 6.55 -10.09 -2.29
C VAL A 1124 5.73 -11.26 -1.76
N PRO A 1125 4.38 -11.25 -1.84
CA PRO A 1125 3.58 -12.30 -1.21
C PRO A 1125 3.65 -13.62 -1.98
N VAL A 1126 3.22 -14.70 -1.32
CA VAL A 1126 2.90 -16.04 -1.90
C VAL A 1126 4.08 -16.89 -2.40
N LEU A 1127 5.25 -16.35 -2.81
CA LEU A 1127 6.35 -17.20 -3.32
C LEU A 1127 7.47 -17.56 -2.31
N ASN A 1128 7.47 -16.98 -1.10
CA ASN A 1128 8.57 -17.16 -0.16
C ASN A 1128 8.67 -18.59 0.41
N LYS A 1129 7.57 -19.20 0.89
CA LYS A 1129 7.63 -20.52 1.57
C LYS A 1129 8.07 -21.72 0.68
N VAL A 1130 8.03 -21.60 -0.65
CA VAL A 1130 8.39 -22.70 -1.57
C VAL A 1130 9.73 -22.45 -2.30
N LEU A 1131 10.20 -21.20 -2.35
CA LEU A 1131 11.38 -20.79 -3.12
C LEU A 1131 12.36 -19.86 -2.39
N GLU A 1132 12.19 -19.63 -1.09
CA GLU A 1132 13.25 -19.09 -0.23
C GLU A 1132 14.52 -19.93 -0.35
N PRO A 1133 15.71 -19.30 -0.53
CA PRO A 1133 16.95 -20.00 -0.29
C PRO A 1133 16.99 -20.40 1.20
N PRO A 1134 17.43 -21.62 1.56
CA PRO A 1134 17.37 -22.17 2.92
C PRO A 1134 18.32 -21.49 3.93
N ILE A 1135 18.81 -20.29 3.60
CA ILE A 1135 19.66 -19.44 4.43
C ILE A 1135 18.80 -18.67 5.44
N ARG A 1136 17.66 -18.07 5.05
CA ARG A 1136 16.76 -17.37 6.01
C ARG A 1136 16.12 -18.34 7.02
N GLN A 1137 15.61 -19.49 6.56
CA GLN A 1137 14.93 -20.48 7.42
C GLN A 1137 15.83 -21.27 8.39
N ARG A 1138 17.15 -21.00 8.45
CA ARG A 1138 18.10 -21.75 9.30
C ARG A 1138 18.86 -20.92 10.32
N VAL A 1139 18.70 -19.60 10.34
CA VAL A 1139 19.30 -18.73 11.37
C VAL A 1139 18.39 -18.61 12.61
N GLU A 1140 17.10 -18.95 12.48
CA GLU A 1140 16.09 -18.91 13.56
C GLU A 1140 15.96 -20.22 14.37
N ALA A 1141 17.01 -21.05 14.41
CA ALA A 1141 17.09 -22.20 15.31
C ALA A 1141 18.21 -21.97 16.34
N PRO A 1142 17.92 -22.05 17.66
CA PRO A 1142 18.91 -21.81 18.72
C PRO A 1142 19.96 -22.92 18.85
#